data_AF-A0AAE3KR51-F1
#
_entry.id   AF-A0AAE3KR51-F1
#
_cell.length_a   1.000
_cell.length_b   1.000
_cell.length_c   1.000
_cell.angle_alpha   90.00
_cell.angle_beta   90.00
_cell.angle_gamma   90.00
#
_symmetry.space_group_name_H-M   'P 1'
#
loop_
_entity.id
_entity.type
_entity.pdbx_description
1 polymer ?
#
loop_
_entity_poly.entity_id
_entity_poly.type
_entity_poly.pdbx_seq_one_letter_code
_entity_poly.pdbx_strand_id
1 'polypeptide(L)'
;MYLDENQNGQLDSGETSVLTDSNGNYAFINLNPGTYTVAEVVPTGWKQTYPSVGSNTTILTFDDISNTGGLVPIPSNYGGLNWSGDFYYSNGTNSPGTGYDNGRVSGDYVAFNAFAASVGVGDGLFDFQSAYLTAAWNNDLNITVEGFFNGTQQYTQTVVVDNDAPTLFEFNFVGIDQLKFTSFGGTDADPNDIGSGEHFVLDNFTFKPGSALPGTHTVQLNSGQVVNDIDFGNKALFGQIQGTKWNDLDGDGVQDANEPGLAGWKIYLDQNQNSQLDTGETSTTTDINGNYTFQNLNPGTYFVAEVMRPGWESTYPPIPATNEYQWSDSDQAGGPTFNWIDISGVGTQVFLSDDSATEVSLPFNFSFFGQDKNTVNISSNGFLTFGSNGTDFSNDSIPNTTDPDDLIAPFWDDLNPGAGGSIYYYHDVIENQFIVQYQDVPRFAEGGNLTFEVILDSDGSILYQYDELNATLNSATIGIENADGSNGLQIAYDSNYLHDDLAVRIAIPTGGNTVNVGFGDVITDIDFGNKKITPTTINGTSGNDVLNIVDSPVIVYALAGNDVVNGSQSPGANQFYGGTGNDTLIGNNYDQLFGEAGNDYLDVANGLGENTLYGGKGNDTLLANVNDQLFGEAGNDTLDVSNGGGNNFLDGGAGNDILLANTNDQLLGGAGNDTLNAANGSGYNLLDGGAGADILTAGGYDQLLGGAGDDILDASNSTGYNILSGGKGDDNLLASFNDQLNGGDGEDILNASNGGGNNILNGDKGADVLLGNFNDQLNGGDGDDILNVSNGAGNNILNGGKGDDVLLGSFNDHLNGGAGDDILNGGYGGSTMTGGSGDDFFRIADGFVPFAAHTITDFNFNYEVMGIGGLGITFSNLTIAQVGSDTAISALGLNLATLTGFQASNLDSSNFVFA
;
A
#
# COMPACT_ATOMS: atom_id res chain seq x y z
N MET A 1 -13.60 -13.86 -38.84
CA MET A 1 -14.36 -15.12 -39.03
C MET A 1 -13.88 -15.83 -40.27
N TYR A 2 -13.85 -17.17 -40.27
CA TYR A 2 -13.47 -17.94 -41.46
C TYR A 2 -14.22 -19.26 -41.58
N LEU A 3 -14.22 -19.80 -42.80
CA LEU A 3 -14.70 -21.15 -43.10
C LEU A 3 -13.50 -22.10 -43.01
N ASP A 4 -13.46 -22.90 -41.95
CA ASP A 4 -12.43 -23.91 -41.69
C ASP A 4 -12.70 -25.14 -42.55
N GLU A 5 -12.09 -25.18 -43.74
CA GLU A 5 -12.36 -26.20 -44.75
C GLU A 5 -11.67 -27.53 -44.44
N ASN A 6 -10.54 -27.47 -43.72
CA ASN A 6 -9.76 -28.64 -43.36
C ASN A 6 -9.96 -29.11 -41.90
N GLN A 7 -10.76 -28.37 -41.12
CA GLN A 7 -11.13 -28.67 -39.75
C GLN A 7 -9.91 -28.81 -38.84
N ASN A 8 -8.97 -27.88 -38.95
CA ASN A 8 -7.78 -27.82 -38.08
C ASN A 8 -7.85 -26.71 -37.01
N GLY A 9 -8.88 -25.84 -37.05
CA GLY A 9 -9.09 -24.79 -36.07
C GLY A 9 -8.13 -23.61 -36.22
N GLN A 10 -7.51 -23.47 -37.39
CA GLN A 10 -6.62 -22.38 -37.76
C GLN A 10 -7.02 -21.83 -39.13
N LEU A 11 -6.87 -20.53 -39.34
CA LEU A 11 -7.11 -19.92 -40.64
C LEU A 11 -5.93 -20.21 -41.56
N ASP A 12 -6.16 -21.02 -42.60
CA ASP A 12 -5.13 -21.39 -43.57
C ASP A 12 -5.17 -20.59 -44.88
N SER A 13 -4.03 -20.54 -45.57
CA SER A 13 -3.90 -19.86 -46.86
C SER A 13 -4.82 -20.48 -47.91
N GLY A 14 -5.87 -19.75 -48.29
CA GLY A 14 -6.83 -20.14 -49.33
C GLY A 14 -8.25 -20.35 -48.79
N GLU A 15 -8.43 -20.38 -47.48
CA GLU A 15 -9.75 -20.45 -46.86
C GLU A 15 -10.52 -19.14 -46.98
N THR A 16 -11.85 -19.25 -47.08
CA THR A 16 -12.72 -18.08 -47.19
C THR A 16 -12.85 -17.42 -45.82
N SER A 17 -12.44 -16.16 -45.71
CA SER A 17 -12.53 -15.37 -44.47
C SER A 17 -13.22 -14.04 -44.69
N VAL A 18 -13.81 -13.51 -43.60
CA VAL A 18 -14.45 -12.20 -43.54
C VAL A 18 -14.16 -11.53 -42.20
N LEU A 19 -13.99 -10.22 -42.22
CA LEU A 19 -13.89 -9.39 -41.01
C LEU A 19 -15.28 -9.00 -40.52
N THR A 20 -15.44 -8.89 -39.21
CA THR A 20 -16.64 -8.32 -38.59
C THR A 20 -16.70 -6.82 -38.83
N ASP A 21 -17.92 -6.25 -38.85
CA ASP A 21 -18.12 -4.79 -38.86
C ASP A 21 -17.96 -4.18 -37.44
N SER A 22 -18.12 -2.86 -37.32
CA SER A 22 -17.98 -2.13 -36.05
C SER A 22 -19.00 -2.52 -34.97
N ASN A 23 -20.08 -3.20 -35.36
CA ASN A 23 -21.10 -3.72 -34.45
C ASN A 23 -20.93 -5.23 -34.20
N GLY A 24 -19.82 -5.83 -34.67
CA GLY A 24 -19.51 -7.25 -34.50
C GLY A 24 -20.20 -8.19 -35.50
N ASN A 25 -20.94 -7.68 -36.49
CA ASN A 25 -21.66 -8.54 -37.44
C ASN A 25 -20.72 -9.07 -38.53
N TYR A 26 -20.98 -10.28 -39.02
CA TYR A 26 -20.29 -10.86 -40.17
C TYR A 26 -21.24 -11.63 -41.07
N ALA A 27 -20.88 -11.80 -42.34
CA ALA A 27 -21.65 -12.62 -43.27
C ALA A 27 -20.76 -13.26 -44.34
N PHE A 28 -20.98 -14.55 -44.59
CA PHE A 28 -20.49 -15.22 -45.79
C PHE A 28 -21.62 -15.27 -46.83
N ILE A 29 -21.41 -14.60 -47.97
CA ILE A 29 -22.44 -14.48 -49.02
C ILE A 29 -22.06 -15.30 -50.26
N ASN A 30 -23.06 -15.69 -51.04
CA ASN A 30 -22.92 -16.46 -52.28
C ASN A 30 -22.23 -17.83 -52.13
N LEU A 31 -22.37 -18.46 -50.96
CA LEU A 31 -21.91 -19.83 -50.74
C LEU A 31 -22.78 -20.83 -51.53
N ASN A 32 -22.14 -21.90 -52.01
CA ASN A 32 -22.87 -23.03 -52.59
C ASN A 32 -23.61 -23.80 -51.48
N PRO A 33 -24.67 -24.55 -51.79
CA PRO A 33 -25.29 -25.43 -50.80
C PRO A 33 -24.29 -26.48 -50.30
N GLY A 34 -24.18 -26.65 -48.98
CA GLY A 34 -23.18 -27.53 -48.36
C GLY A 34 -23.06 -27.37 -46.85
N THR A 35 -22.20 -28.20 -46.26
CA THR A 35 -21.77 -28.09 -44.85
C THR A 35 -20.58 -27.16 -44.75
N TYR A 36 -20.58 -26.27 -43.78
CA TYR A 36 -19.47 -25.37 -43.49
C TYR A 36 -19.15 -25.41 -42.00
N THR A 37 -17.85 -25.40 -41.66
CA THR A 37 -17.39 -25.15 -40.30
C THR A 37 -16.96 -23.69 -40.23
N VAL A 38 -17.61 -22.92 -39.35
CA VAL A 38 -17.34 -21.51 -39.13
C VAL A 38 -16.54 -21.36 -37.84
N ALA A 39 -15.42 -20.66 -37.91
CA ALA A 39 -14.52 -20.45 -36.79
C ALA A 39 -14.16 -18.96 -36.64
N GLU A 40 -13.77 -18.57 -35.43
CA GLU A 40 -13.15 -17.27 -35.18
C GLU A 40 -11.64 -17.41 -35.03
N VAL A 41 -10.92 -16.39 -35.49
CA VAL A 41 -9.55 -16.17 -35.02
C VAL A 41 -9.70 -15.35 -33.76
N VAL A 42 -9.43 -15.94 -32.60
CA VAL A 42 -9.48 -15.22 -31.31
C VAL A 42 -8.38 -14.17 -31.31
N PRO A 43 -8.71 -12.87 -31.12
CA PRO A 43 -7.70 -11.83 -31.06
C PRO A 43 -6.72 -12.07 -29.90
N THR A 44 -5.46 -11.67 -30.08
CA THR A 44 -4.49 -11.62 -28.98
C THR A 44 -5.07 -10.86 -27.79
N GLY A 45 -4.87 -11.37 -26.57
CA GLY A 45 -5.39 -10.74 -25.34
C GLY A 45 -6.79 -11.17 -24.90
N TRP A 46 -7.49 -11.93 -25.75
CA TRP A 46 -8.82 -12.45 -25.48
C TRP A 46 -8.84 -13.97 -25.33
N LYS A 47 -9.79 -14.45 -24.53
CA LYS A 47 -10.13 -15.86 -24.40
C LYS A 47 -11.56 -16.07 -24.88
N GLN A 48 -11.74 -17.01 -25.79
CA GLN A 48 -13.08 -17.45 -26.20
C GLN A 48 -13.83 -18.09 -25.04
N THR A 49 -15.08 -17.68 -24.90
CA THR A 49 -16.04 -18.13 -23.91
C THR A 49 -17.24 -18.84 -24.54
N TYR A 50 -17.49 -18.65 -25.85
CA TYR A 50 -18.59 -19.28 -26.59
C TYR A 50 -18.28 -19.36 -28.10
N PRO A 51 -18.63 -20.46 -28.82
CA PRO A 51 -19.36 -21.66 -28.36
C PRO A 51 -18.50 -22.63 -27.54
N SER A 52 -19.02 -23.05 -26.38
CA SER A 52 -18.39 -24.07 -25.52
C SER A 52 -18.72 -25.50 -26.01
N VAL A 53 -17.74 -26.41 -25.95
CA VAL A 53 -17.89 -27.80 -26.42
C VAL A 53 -19.05 -28.51 -25.72
N GLY A 54 -20.06 -28.91 -26.50
CA GLY A 54 -21.18 -29.74 -26.04
C GLY A 54 -20.71 -31.14 -25.64
N SER A 55 -21.15 -31.57 -24.46
CA SER A 55 -20.85 -32.84 -23.81
C SER A 55 -21.26 -34.06 -24.63
N ASN A 56 -20.29 -34.82 -25.15
CA ASN A 56 -20.50 -36.23 -25.53
C ASN A 56 -19.31 -37.07 -25.04
N THR A 57 -19.25 -37.24 -23.73
CA THR A 57 -18.38 -38.20 -23.06
C THR A 57 -18.83 -39.61 -23.42
N THR A 58 -17.97 -40.45 -24.01
CA THR A 58 -18.28 -41.87 -24.20
C THR A 58 -17.71 -42.64 -23.03
N ILE A 59 -18.59 -43.02 -22.10
CA ILE A 59 -18.21 -43.98 -21.06
C ILE A 59 -18.29 -45.36 -21.69
N LEU A 60 -17.13 -46.02 -21.86
CA LEU A 60 -17.11 -47.43 -22.21
C LEU A 60 -17.33 -48.21 -20.92
N THR A 61 -18.58 -48.60 -20.70
CA THR A 61 -18.93 -49.62 -19.70
C THR A 61 -18.89 -50.97 -20.40
N PHE A 62 -18.34 -52.00 -19.77
CA PHE A 62 -18.22 -53.33 -20.39
C PHE A 62 -19.44 -54.22 -20.13
N ASP A 63 -20.51 -53.64 -19.58
CA ASP A 63 -21.80 -54.27 -19.28
C ASP A 63 -22.49 -54.87 -20.51
N ASP A 64 -22.14 -54.39 -21.71
CA ASP A 64 -22.81 -54.75 -22.96
C ASP A 64 -22.24 -56.00 -23.70
N ILE A 65 -21.26 -56.72 -23.13
CA ILE A 65 -20.74 -57.95 -23.76
C ILE A 65 -21.49 -59.20 -23.26
N SER A 66 -22.65 -59.47 -23.88
CA SER A 66 -23.50 -60.61 -23.53
C SER A 66 -23.01 -61.95 -24.13
N ASN A 67 -22.35 -62.82 -23.35
CA ASN A 67 -22.60 -64.28 -23.42
C ASN A 67 -21.93 -65.12 -22.32
N THR A 68 -22.54 -66.28 -22.10
CA THR A 68 -22.49 -67.17 -20.93
C THR A 68 -21.14 -67.84 -20.62
N GLY A 69 -20.58 -67.56 -19.43
CA GLY A 69 -19.78 -68.48 -18.60
C GLY A 69 -18.35 -68.83 -19.05
N GLY A 70 -17.36 -68.05 -18.59
CA GLY A 70 -15.91 -68.30 -18.71
C GLY A 70 -15.11 -66.99 -18.89
N LEU A 71 -13.80 -66.98 -18.62
CA LEU A 71 -12.91 -65.84 -18.95
C LEU A 71 -12.79 -65.71 -20.48
N VAL A 72 -13.25 -64.60 -21.06
CA VAL A 72 -13.26 -64.35 -22.51
C VAL A 72 -12.39 -63.14 -22.84
N PRO A 73 -11.47 -63.20 -23.84
CA PRO A 73 -10.67 -62.06 -24.25
C PRO A 73 -11.54 -60.91 -24.78
N ILE A 74 -11.16 -59.65 -24.49
CA ILE A 74 -11.83 -58.48 -25.09
C ILE A 74 -11.57 -58.48 -26.60
N PRO A 75 -12.60 -58.29 -27.45
CA PRO A 75 -12.41 -58.19 -28.90
C PRO A 75 -11.47 -57.03 -29.29
N SER A 76 -10.55 -57.27 -30.22
CA SER A 76 -9.81 -56.19 -30.88
C SER A 76 -10.78 -55.19 -31.54
N ASN A 77 -10.56 -53.88 -31.36
CA ASN A 77 -11.43 -52.79 -31.81
C ASN A 77 -12.75 -52.61 -31.02
N TYR A 78 -12.86 -53.19 -29.81
CA TYR A 78 -13.97 -52.90 -28.91
C TYR A 78 -13.92 -51.45 -28.43
N GLY A 79 -15.03 -50.72 -28.56
CA GLY A 79 -15.08 -49.29 -28.25
C GLY A 79 -14.26 -48.39 -29.18
N GLY A 80 -13.80 -48.91 -30.34
CA GLY A 80 -12.96 -48.15 -31.27
C GLY A 80 -11.46 -48.14 -30.93
N LEU A 81 -11.01 -48.99 -29.99
CA LEU A 81 -9.63 -49.05 -29.53
C LEU A 81 -8.99 -50.42 -29.80
N ASN A 82 -7.70 -50.47 -30.15
CA ASN A 82 -6.97 -51.74 -30.25
C ASN A 82 -6.36 -52.12 -28.90
N TRP A 83 -6.99 -53.11 -28.27
CA TRP A 83 -6.55 -53.70 -27.00
C TRP A 83 -5.42 -54.70 -27.25
N SER A 84 -4.32 -54.59 -26.49
CA SER A 84 -3.17 -55.51 -26.58
C SER A 84 -2.85 -56.11 -25.20
N GLY A 85 -2.49 -57.40 -25.15
CA GLY A 85 -2.25 -58.14 -23.90
C GLY A 85 -3.45 -58.98 -23.42
N ASP A 86 -3.29 -59.69 -22.30
CA ASP A 86 -4.25 -60.68 -21.78
C ASP A 86 -5.41 -60.04 -20.98
N PHE A 87 -6.19 -59.13 -21.61
CA PHE A 87 -7.42 -58.58 -21.02
C PHE A 87 -8.60 -59.54 -21.16
N TYR A 88 -9.27 -59.88 -20.04
CA TYR A 88 -10.45 -60.74 -20.00
C TYR A 88 -11.63 -60.04 -19.30
N TYR A 89 -12.86 -60.46 -19.60
CA TYR A 89 -14.06 -60.07 -18.82
C TYR A 89 -14.79 -61.32 -18.30
N SER A 90 -15.56 -61.20 -17.21
CA SER A 90 -16.38 -62.31 -16.68
C SER A 90 -17.78 -61.83 -16.26
N ASN A 91 -18.83 -62.40 -16.87
CA ASN A 91 -20.22 -62.04 -16.57
C ASN A 91 -20.94 -63.22 -15.87
N GLY A 92 -21.29 -63.04 -14.59
CA GLY A 92 -21.90 -64.06 -13.74
C GLY A 92 -23.20 -63.59 -13.10
N THR A 93 -24.33 -63.80 -13.78
CA THR A 93 -25.67 -63.53 -13.23
C THR A 93 -26.09 -64.63 -12.25
N ASN A 94 -26.01 -64.35 -10.93
CA ASN A 94 -26.98 -64.87 -9.95
C ASN A 94 -26.91 -64.09 -8.61
N SER A 95 -27.94 -63.25 -8.43
CA SER A 95 -28.50 -62.68 -7.19
C SER A 95 -27.71 -61.57 -6.47
N PRO A 96 -28.39 -60.46 -6.07
CA PRO A 96 -27.74 -59.26 -5.54
C PRO A 96 -27.41 -59.44 -4.06
N GLY A 97 -26.12 -59.38 -3.75
CA GLY A 97 -25.59 -59.30 -2.38
C GLY A 97 -24.29 -58.50 -2.44
N THR A 98 -24.23 -57.42 -1.68
CA THR A 98 -23.09 -56.51 -1.54
C THR A 98 -21.82 -57.23 -1.09
N GLY A 99 -20.68 -56.98 -1.75
CA GLY A 99 -19.35 -57.37 -1.29
C GLY A 99 -18.86 -58.72 -1.86
N TYR A 100 -17.75 -58.68 -2.60
CA TYR A 100 -17.07 -59.83 -3.20
C TYR A 100 -16.70 -60.87 -2.14
N ASP A 101 -17.28 -62.06 -2.20
CA ASP A 101 -16.92 -63.16 -1.29
C ASP A 101 -16.69 -64.47 -2.08
N ASN A 102 -15.54 -65.09 -1.86
CA ASN A 102 -15.11 -66.40 -2.38
C ASN A 102 -15.04 -66.58 -3.91
N GLY A 103 -14.17 -65.81 -4.57
CA GLY A 103 -13.58 -66.22 -5.86
C GLY A 103 -14.56 -66.34 -7.03
N ARG A 104 -15.70 -65.62 -6.96
CA ARG A 104 -16.64 -65.45 -8.06
C ARG A 104 -17.05 -63.99 -8.16
N VAL A 105 -16.73 -63.38 -9.31
CA VAL A 105 -17.19 -62.05 -9.72
C VAL A 105 -18.71 -62.09 -9.87
N SER A 106 -19.44 -61.33 -9.06
CA SER A 106 -20.87 -61.05 -9.27
C SER A 106 -21.04 -59.59 -9.65
N GLY A 107 -21.42 -59.35 -10.90
CA GLY A 107 -21.52 -58.02 -11.51
C GLY A 107 -20.75 -57.95 -12.83
N ASP A 108 -21.12 -56.99 -13.66
CA ASP A 108 -20.52 -56.75 -14.96
C ASP A 108 -19.17 -56.03 -14.77
N TYR A 109 -18.06 -56.78 -14.69
CA TYR A 109 -16.72 -56.19 -14.49
C TYR A 109 -15.66 -56.82 -15.40
N VAL A 110 -14.67 -56.03 -15.82
CA VAL A 110 -13.50 -56.48 -16.58
C VAL A 110 -12.36 -56.84 -15.64
N ALA A 111 -12.16 -58.13 -15.42
CA ALA A 111 -11.07 -58.64 -14.58
C ALA A 111 -9.82 -58.90 -15.43
N PHE A 112 -8.76 -58.12 -15.19
CA PHE A 112 -7.46 -58.43 -15.74
C PHE A 112 -6.85 -59.63 -15.01
N ASN A 113 -6.43 -60.65 -15.76
CA ASN A 113 -5.71 -61.80 -15.24
C ASN A 113 -4.50 -62.03 -16.13
N ALA A 114 -3.41 -61.30 -15.88
CA ALA A 114 -2.15 -61.62 -16.53
C ALA A 114 -1.10 -62.04 -15.54
N PHE A 115 -0.45 -63.13 -15.90
CA PHE A 115 0.83 -63.57 -15.38
C PHE A 115 2.00 -62.66 -15.86
N ALA A 116 1.74 -61.44 -16.36
CA ALA A 116 2.75 -60.50 -16.89
C ALA A 116 2.43 -59.03 -16.56
N ALA A 117 3.46 -58.26 -16.15
CA ALA A 117 3.37 -57.03 -15.35
C ALA A 117 2.98 -55.71 -16.07
N SER A 118 2.47 -55.70 -17.31
CA SER A 118 2.02 -54.45 -17.96
C SER A 118 1.11 -54.67 -19.17
N VAL A 119 0.19 -53.73 -19.44
CA VAL A 119 -0.79 -53.80 -20.55
C VAL A 119 -1.01 -52.44 -21.20
N GLY A 120 -1.38 -52.40 -22.48
CA GLY A 120 -1.65 -51.15 -23.19
C GLY A 120 -2.79 -51.19 -24.20
N VAL A 121 -3.37 -50.03 -24.44
CA VAL A 121 -4.46 -49.76 -25.39
C VAL A 121 -4.00 -48.65 -26.34
N GLY A 122 -4.26 -48.79 -27.65
CA GLY A 122 -3.97 -47.70 -28.59
C GLY A 122 -4.74 -47.82 -29.90
N ASP A 123 -5.38 -46.72 -30.32
CA ASP A 123 -5.91 -46.46 -31.68
C ASP A 123 -6.38 -44.99 -31.74
N GLY A 124 -6.11 -44.28 -32.85
CA GLY A 124 -6.55 -42.89 -33.07
C GLY A 124 -6.13 -41.88 -31.98
N LEU A 125 -6.45 -40.59 -32.17
CA LEU A 125 -6.27 -39.56 -31.12
C LEU A 125 -7.48 -39.60 -30.18
N PHE A 126 -7.25 -39.69 -28.87
CA PHE A 126 -8.31 -39.68 -27.86
C PHE A 126 -7.88 -39.02 -26.55
N ASP A 127 -8.87 -38.65 -25.73
CA ASP A 127 -8.64 -38.18 -24.37
C ASP A 127 -9.05 -39.27 -23.36
N PHE A 128 -8.23 -39.46 -22.33
CA PHE A 128 -8.50 -40.36 -21.22
C PHE A 128 -8.73 -39.56 -19.93
N GLN A 129 -9.96 -39.53 -19.44
CA GLN A 129 -10.33 -38.63 -18.35
C GLN A 129 -10.27 -39.30 -16.97
N SER A 130 -10.85 -40.50 -16.85
CA SER A 130 -10.95 -41.20 -15.57
C SER A 130 -11.19 -42.71 -15.73
N ALA A 131 -10.92 -43.46 -14.66
CA ALA A 131 -11.26 -44.89 -14.55
C ALA A 131 -11.51 -45.29 -13.09
N TYR A 132 -12.34 -46.32 -12.86
CA TYR A 132 -12.46 -46.96 -11.56
C TYR A 132 -11.44 -48.09 -11.43
N LEU A 133 -10.74 -48.12 -10.29
CA LEU A 133 -9.68 -49.08 -9.98
C LEU A 133 -9.93 -49.74 -8.62
N THR A 134 -9.73 -51.05 -8.53
CA THR A 134 -9.67 -51.81 -7.27
C THR A 134 -8.63 -52.91 -7.38
N ALA A 135 -7.96 -53.24 -6.28
CA ALA A 135 -7.10 -54.41 -6.24
C ALA A 135 -7.96 -55.69 -6.21
N ALA A 136 -7.48 -56.76 -6.83
CA ALA A 136 -8.24 -58.02 -6.84
C ALA A 136 -8.06 -58.78 -5.52
N TRP A 137 -6.84 -58.79 -4.95
CA TRP A 137 -6.47 -59.64 -3.81
C TRP A 137 -5.59 -58.98 -2.74
N ASN A 138 -4.94 -57.86 -3.02
CA ASN A 138 -4.01 -57.21 -2.09
C ASN A 138 -4.48 -55.81 -1.73
N ASN A 139 -4.40 -55.46 -0.45
CA ASN A 139 -4.54 -54.07 -0.03
C ASN A 139 -3.26 -53.31 -0.40
N ASP A 140 -3.41 -52.01 -0.67
CA ASP A 140 -2.33 -51.07 -1.00
C ASP A 140 -1.50 -51.41 -2.26
N LEU A 141 -2.14 -51.91 -3.32
CA LEU A 141 -1.49 -52.18 -4.61
C LEU A 141 -1.20 -50.86 -5.36
N ASN A 142 0.04 -50.62 -5.80
CA ASN A 142 0.33 -49.45 -6.65
C ASN A 142 0.04 -49.77 -8.11
N ILE A 143 -0.66 -48.87 -8.79
CA ILE A 143 -0.96 -48.93 -10.22
C ILE A 143 -0.47 -47.64 -10.87
N THR A 144 0.45 -47.75 -11.82
CA THR A 144 0.93 -46.65 -12.64
C THR A 144 0.26 -46.64 -13.99
N VAL A 145 -0.27 -45.48 -14.39
CA VAL A 145 -0.95 -45.21 -15.65
C VAL A 145 -0.14 -44.21 -16.47
N GLU A 146 0.13 -44.52 -17.72
CA GLU A 146 1.02 -43.77 -18.60
C GLU A 146 0.33 -43.47 -19.94
N GLY A 147 0.36 -42.22 -20.40
CA GLY A 147 -0.19 -41.77 -21.68
C GLY A 147 0.90 -41.38 -22.68
N PHE A 148 0.78 -41.81 -23.93
CA PHE A 148 1.77 -41.63 -24.99
C PHE A 148 1.15 -40.96 -26.23
N PHE A 149 1.96 -40.20 -26.96
CA PHE A 149 1.65 -39.70 -28.30
C PHE A 149 2.84 -40.00 -29.22
N ASN A 150 2.59 -40.65 -30.37
CA ASN A 150 3.63 -41.07 -31.33
C ASN A 150 4.81 -41.81 -30.67
N GLY A 151 4.52 -42.65 -29.67
CA GLY A 151 5.52 -43.43 -28.94
C GLY A 151 6.34 -42.66 -27.89
N THR A 152 6.06 -41.37 -27.66
CA THR A 152 6.69 -40.58 -26.60
C THR A 152 5.72 -40.41 -25.43
N GLN A 153 6.18 -40.72 -24.20
CA GLN A 153 5.38 -40.57 -22.99
C GLN A 153 5.09 -39.09 -22.73
N GLN A 154 3.81 -38.74 -22.68
CA GLN A 154 3.34 -37.38 -22.40
C GLN A 154 2.92 -37.25 -20.92
N TYR A 155 2.31 -38.31 -20.37
CA TYR A 155 1.70 -38.27 -19.05
C TYR A 155 2.02 -39.53 -18.24
N THR A 156 2.13 -39.41 -16.92
CA THR A 156 2.26 -40.55 -15.99
C THR A 156 1.68 -40.21 -14.62
N GLN A 157 0.99 -41.17 -14.02
CA GLN A 157 0.43 -41.03 -12.69
C GLN A 157 0.33 -42.39 -11.99
N THR A 158 0.74 -42.47 -10.73
CA THR A 158 0.62 -43.68 -9.91
C THR A 158 -0.43 -43.46 -8.83
N VAL A 159 -1.31 -44.45 -8.67
CA VAL A 159 -2.35 -44.47 -7.64
C VAL A 159 -2.23 -45.74 -6.80
N VAL A 160 -2.56 -45.64 -5.53
CA VAL A 160 -2.61 -46.78 -4.60
C VAL A 160 -4.06 -47.21 -4.47
N VAL A 161 -4.33 -48.50 -4.63
CA VAL A 161 -5.69 -49.03 -4.59
C VAL A 161 -5.79 -50.22 -3.65
N ASP A 162 -6.94 -50.32 -2.99
CA ASP A 162 -7.27 -51.40 -2.07
C ASP A 162 -8.30 -52.36 -2.72
N ASN A 163 -8.54 -53.53 -2.12
CA ASN A 163 -9.47 -54.56 -2.58
C ASN A 163 -10.92 -54.37 -2.10
N ASP A 164 -11.16 -53.41 -1.21
CA ASP A 164 -12.47 -53.19 -0.59
C ASP A 164 -13.57 -52.78 -1.60
N ALA A 165 -13.26 -51.89 -2.55
CA ALA A 165 -14.18 -51.45 -3.60
C ALA A 165 -13.51 -50.67 -4.75
N PRO A 166 -14.08 -50.71 -5.98
CA PRO A 166 -13.69 -49.82 -7.08
C PRO A 166 -13.76 -48.34 -6.69
N THR A 167 -12.64 -47.65 -6.81
CA THR A 167 -12.50 -46.22 -6.53
C THR A 167 -12.22 -45.45 -7.82
N LEU A 168 -12.91 -44.34 -8.04
CA LEU A 168 -12.72 -43.48 -9.21
C LEU A 168 -11.42 -42.68 -9.07
N PHE A 169 -10.59 -42.73 -10.11
CA PHE A 169 -9.43 -41.86 -10.25
C PHE A 169 -9.51 -41.05 -11.53
N GLU A 170 -9.20 -39.75 -11.42
CA GLU A 170 -9.15 -38.82 -12.54
C GLU A 170 -7.70 -38.60 -13.00
N PHE A 171 -7.49 -38.70 -14.31
CA PHE A 171 -6.18 -38.64 -14.96
C PHE A 171 -6.08 -37.47 -15.95
N ASN A 172 -7.15 -37.15 -16.68
CA ASN A 172 -7.23 -36.03 -17.64
C ASN A 172 -6.09 -35.95 -18.67
N PHE A 173 -5.75 -37.06 -19.31
CA PHE A 173 -4.76 -37.10 -20.40
C PHE A 173 -5.42 -36.71 -21.71
N VAL A 174 -4.94 -35.64 -22.35
CA VAL A 174 -5.54 -35.07 -23.55
C VAL A 174 -4.63 -35.31 -24.76
N GLY A 175 -5.21 -35.71 -25.88
CA GLY A 175 -4.52 -35.85 -27.16
C GLY A 175 -3.48 -36.97 -27.20
N ILE A 176 -3.76 -38.09 -26.54
CA ILE A 176 -2.89 -39.28 -26.57
C ILE A 176 -3.33 -40.24 -27.67
N ASP A 177 -2.40 -41.07 -28.17
CA ASP A 177 -2.70 -42.17 -29.11
C ASP A 177 -2.49 -43.57 -28.50
N GLN A 178 -1.89 -43.64 -27.30
CA GLN A 178 -1.66 -44.87 -26.58
C GLN A 178 -1.68 -44.66 -25.05
N LEU A 179 -2.24 -45.63 -24.32
CA LEU A 179 -2.34 -45.66 -22.86
C LEU A 179 -1.79 -46.98 -22.32
N LYS A 180 -1.07 -46.96 -21.20
CA LYS A 180 -0.43 -48.15 -20.59
C LYS A 180 -0.62 -48.19 -19.07
N PHE A 181 -0.82 -49.39 -18.52
CA PHE A 181 -0.98 -49.66 -17.09
C PHE A 181 0.08 -50.65 -16.59
N THR A 182 0.63 -50.40 -15.40
CA THR A 182 1.67 -51.22 -14.75
C THR A 182 1.38 -51.32 -13.25
N SER A 183 1.28 -52.52 -12.67
CA SER A 183 1.10 -52.73 -11.22
C SER A 183 2.40 -53.15 -10.52
N PHE A 184 2.58 -52.77 -9.24
CA PHE A 184 3.65 -53.26 -8.35
C PHE A 184 3.34 -53.08 -6.84
N GLY A 185 3.79 -54.02 -6.00
CA GLY A 185 3.73 -53.96 -4.52
C GLY A 185 2.35 -54.25 -3.88
N GLY A 186 2.31 -54.72 -2.63
CA GLY A 186 1.08 -54.96 -1.83
C GLY A 186 1.35 -55.77 -0.54
N THR A 187 0.47 -55.73 0.48
CA THR A 187 0.71 -56.38 1.80
C THR A 187 -0.39 -57.37 2.23
N ASP A 188 -0.20 -58.68 2.05
CA ASP A 188 -0.78 -59.68 2.98
C ASP A 188 0.03 -61.01 3.05
N ALA A 189 -0.15 -61.71 4.17
CA ALA A 189 0.70 -62.66 4.83
C ALA A 189 0.07 -64.08 4.93
N ASP A 190 -0.31 -64.72 3.81
CA ASP A 190 -0.57 -66.17 3.76
C ASP A 190 0.59 -66.95 3.10
N PRO A 191 1.34 -67.79 3.84
CA PRO A 191 2.46 -68.57 3.31
C PRO A 191 2.08 -69.76 2.41
N ASN A 192 0.79 -70.04 2.17
CA ASN A 192 0.36 -71.21 1.39
C ASN A 192 -0.17 -70.88 -0.02
N ASP A 193 -0.19 -69.60 -0.43
CA ASP A 193 -0.56 -69.23 -1.78
C ASP A 193 0.66 -69.11 -2.70
N ILE A 194 1.09 -70.25 -3.23
CA ILE A 194 2.28 -70.39 -4.08
C ILE A 194 1.89 -70.07 -5.52
N GLY A 195 1.71 -68.77 -5.83
CA GLY A 195 1.33 -68.28 -7.15
C GLY A 195 1.14 -66.76 -7.26
N SER A 196 2.03 -65.98 -6.66
CA SER A 196 2.01 -64.50 -6.66
C SER A 196 1.91 -63.88 -8.07
N GLY A 197 0.78 -63.22 -8.35
CA GLY A 197 0.61 -62.23 -9.42
C GLY A 197 -0.15 -61.03 -8.86
N GLU A 198 0.37 -59.83 -9.06
CA GLU A 198 -0.25 -58.56 -8.62
C GLU A 198 -1.47 -58.24 -9.49
N HIS A 199 -2.67 -58.63 -9.05
CA HIS A 199 -3.90 -58.54 -9.84
C HIS A 199 -4.75 -57.32 -9.44
N PHE A 200 -5.30 -56.59 -10.42
CA PHE A 200 -6.25 -55.50 -10.22
C PHE A 200 -7.39 -55.56 -11.24
N VAL A 201 -8.52 -54.95 -10.91
CA VAL A 201 -9.72 -54.88 -11.75
C VAL A 201 -9.93 -53.44 -12.18
N LEU A 202 -10.30 -53.27 -13.44
CA LEU A 202 -10.58 -51.99 -14.09
C LEU A 202 -12.04 -51.93 -14.47
N ASP A 203 -12.69 -50.79 -14.27
CA ASP A 203 -14.04 -50.57 -14.75
C ASP A 203 -14.32 -49.12 -15.17
N ASN A 204 -15.31 -48.96 -16.04
CA ASN A 204 -15.87 -47.69 -16.52
C ASN A 204 -14.83 -46.67 -16.98
N PHE A 205 -14.18 -46.97 -18.10
CA PHE A 205 -13.28 -46.00 -18.73
C PHE A 205 -14.08 -44.85 -19.33
N THR A 206 -13.70 -43.64 -18.96
CA THR A 206 -14.26 -42.44 -19.56
C THR A 206 -13.32 -41.93 -20.65
N PHE A 207 -13.67 -42.24 -21.90
CA PHE A 207 -12.96 -41.76 -23.07
C PHE A 207 -13.77 -40.68 -23.80
N LYS A 208 -13.07 -39.79 -24.50
CA LYS A 208 -13.71 -38.88 -25.47
C LYS A 208 -13.17 -39.16 -26.86
N PRO A 209 -13.99 -39.73 -27.76
CA PRO A 209 -13.67 -39.79 -29.18
C PRO A 209 -13.65 -38.36 -29.74
N GLY A 210 -12.55 -37.95 -30.38
CA GLY A 210 -12.42 -36.58 -30.92
C GLY A 210 -13.39 -36.31 -32.07
N SER A 211 -14.38 -35.42 -31.88
CA SER A 211 -15.12 -34.75 -32.98
C SER A 211 -15.89 -33.50 -32.53
N ALA A 212 -15.18 -32.38 -32.41
CA ALA A 212 -15.46 -31.04 -32.96
C ALA A 212 -14.40 -30.09 -32.34
N LEU A 213 -13.76 -29.25 -33.14
CA LEU A 213 -12.76 -28.31 -32.62
C LEU A 213 -13.43 -27.32 -31.65
N PRO A 214 -12.88 -27.10 -30.44
CA PRO A 214 -13.35 -26.07 -29.53
C PRO A 214 -13.43 -24.73 -30.26
N GLY A 215 -14.53 -24.00 -30.09
CA GLY A 215 -14.65 -22.66 -30.65
C GLY A 215 -15.10 -22.54 -32.10
N THR A 216 -15.82 -23.54 -32.61
CA THR A 216 -16.36 -23.53 -33.98
C THR A 216 -17.85 -23.86 -34.01
N HIS A 217 -18.55 -23.39 -35.06
CA HIS A 217 -19.93 -23.74 -35.37
C HIS A 217 -20.01 -24.53 -36.68
N THR A 218 -20.81 -25.59 -36.74
CA THR A 218 -21.09 -26.28 -38.01
C THR A 218 -22.44 -25.83 -38.56
N VAL A 219 -22.44 -25.29 -39.78
CA VAL A 219 -23.61 -24.74 -40.46
C VAL A 219 -23.94 -25.55 -41.71
N GLN A 220 -25.20 -25.94 -41.86
CA GLN A 220 -25.72 -26.58 -43.08
C GLN A 220 -26.51 -25.56 -43.90
N LEU A 221 -26.11 -25.35 -45.16
CA LEU A 221 -26.73 -24.36 -46.04
C LEU A 221 -27.44 -25.01 -47.24
N ASN A 222 -28.74 -24.75 -47.38
CA ASN A 222 -29.52 -25.13 -48.57
C ASN A 222 -29.56 -24.00 -49.62
N SER A 223 -29.92 -24.34 -50.86
CA SER A 223 -30.01 -23.36 -51.96
C SER A 223 -30.98 -22.22 -51.65
N GLY A 224 -30.47 -20.98 -51.66
CA GLY A 224 -31.21 -19.76 -51.36
C GLY A 224 -31.50 -19.51 -49.87
N GLN A 225 -30.96 -20.33 -48.96
CA GLN A 225 -31.12 -20.17 -47.52
C GLN A 225 -30.18 -19.09 -46.97
N VAL A 226 -30.66 -18.34 -45.96
CA VAL A 226 -29.85 -17.50 -45.08
C VAL A 226 -29.93 -18.10 -43.68
N VAL A 227 -28.79 -18.24 -43.01
CA VAL A 227 -28.70 -18.71 -41.62
C VAL A 227 -28.16 -17.56 -40.78
N ASN A 228 -28.84 -17.22 -39.70
CA ASN A 228 -28.49 -16.17 -38.76
C ASN A 228 -28.14 -16.77 -37.39
N ASP A 229 -27.76 -15.93 -36.43
CA ASP A 229 -27.53 -16.27 -35.01
C ASP A 229 -26.40 -17.29 -34.79
N ILE A 230 -25.33 -17.18 -35.59
CA ILE A 230 -24.08 -17.93 -35.40
C ILE A 230 -23.12 -17.03 -34.62
N ASP A 231 -23.27 -17.02 -33.29
CA ASP A 231 -22.60 -16.05 -32.41
C ASP A 231 -21.36 -16.61 -31.71
N PHE A 232 -20.41 -15.73 -31.39
CA PHE A 232 -19.17 -16.02 -30.66
C PHE A 232 -19.04 -15.05 -29.47
N GLY A 233 -18.39 -15.47 -28.38
CA GLY A 233 -18.22 -14.64 -27.18
C GLY A 233 -16.81 -14.72 -26.61
N ASN A 234 -16.24 -13.58 -26.20
CA ASN A 234 -14.85 -13.47 -25.73
C ASN A 234 -14.76 -12.71 -24.37
N LYS A 235 -13.81 -13.09 -23.49
CA LYS A 235 -13.42 -12.37 -22.24
C LYS A 235 -11.93 -12.01 -22.30
N ALA A 236 -11.58 -10.88 -21.73
CA ALA A 236 -10.25 -10.30 -21.85
C ALA A 236 -9.39 -10.49 -20.55
N LEU A 237 -8.06 -10.60 -20.66
CA LEU A 237 -7.06 -10.92 -19.59
C LEU A 237 -6.36 -9.67 -18.96
N PHE A 238 -5.59 -9.76 -17.86
CA PHE A 238 -4.81 -8.61 -17.30
C PHE A 238 -3.48 -8.41 -18.04
N GLY A 239 -3.00 -7.17 -18.16
CA GLY A 239 -1.77 -6.82 -18.88
C GLY A 239 -0.52 -6.63 -18.00
N GLN A 240 0.62 -6.38 -18.63
CA GLN A 240 1.94 -6.14 -18.05
C GLN A 240 2.71 -5.11 -18.88
N ILE A 241 3.61 -4.37 -18.23
CA ILE A 241 4.59 -3.49 -18.87
C ILE A 241 5.99 -3.92 -18.45
N GLN A 242 6.93 -4.00 -19.39
CA GLN A 242 8.32 -4.41 -19.20
C GLN A 242 9.25 -3.48 -19.98
N GLY A 243 10.45 -3.29 -19.45
CA GLY A 243 11.42 -2.40 -20.03
C GLY A 243 12.80 -2.51 -19.40
N THR A 244 13.74 -1.75 -19.96
CA THR A 244 15.12 -1.69 -19.51
C THR A 244 15.58 -0.26 -19.28
N LYS A 245 16.48 -0.11 -18.30
CA LYS A 245 17.20 1.10 -18.00
C LYS A 245 18.68 0.90 -18.31
N TRP A 246 19.31 1.75 -19.12
CA TRP A 246 20.74 1.63 -19.44
C TRP A 246 21.51 2.93 -19.31
N ASN A 247 22.83 2.77 -19.22
CA ASN A 247 23.80 3.85 -19.23
C ASN A 247 24.20 4.16 -20.66
N ASP A 248 23.60 5.19 -21.21
CA ASP A 248 23.94 5.75 -22.51
C ASP A 248 25.28 6.50 -22.41
N LEU A 249 26.35 5.85 -22.85
CA LEU A 249 27.71 6.31 -22.63
C LEU A 249 28.09 7.45 -23.59
N ASP A 250 27.48 7.52 -24.77
CA ASP A 250 27.77 8.56 -25.75
C ASP A 250 26.66 9.63 -25.87
N GLY A 251 25.46 9.33 -25.41
CA GLY A 251 24.32 10.24 -25.27
C GLY A 251 23.45 10.31 -26.52
N ASP A 252 23.46 9.27 -27.36
CA ASP A 252 22.72 9.26 -28.62
C ASP A 252 21.28 8.73 -28.51
N GLY A 253 20.88 8.27 -27.32
CA GLY A 253 19.54 7.74 -27.02
C GLY A 253 19.30 6.32 -27.53
N VAL A 254 20.35 5.58 -27.92
CA VAL A 254 20.27 4.20 -28.44
C VAL A 254 21.10 3.27 -27.57
N GLN A 255 20.53 2.16 -27.08
CA GLN A 255 21.29 1.19 -26.31
C GLN A 255 22.29 0.42 -27.19
N ASP A 256 23.57 0.75 -27.06
CA ASP A 256 24.66 0.09 -27.76
C ASP A 256 25.19 -1.16 -27.02
N ALA A 257 25.90 -2.05 -27.72
CA ALA A 257 26.37 -3.32 -27.14
C ALA A 257 27.36 -3.18 -25.96
N ASN A 258 27.96 -2.01 -25.79
CA ASN A 258 28.87 -1.66 -24.69
C ASN A 258 28.21 -0.86 -23.57
N GLU A 259 26.90 -0.66 -23.62
CA GLU A 259 26.15 0.17 -22.69
C GLU A 259 25.43 -0.70 -21.65
N PRO A 260 25.92 -0.70 -20.39
CA PRO A 260 25.38 -1.58 -19.38
C PRO A 260 24.01 -1.10 -18.90
N GLY A 261 23.17 -2.05 -18.49
CA GLY A 261 21.98 -1.74 -17.72
C GLY A 261 22.30 -1.06 -16.39
N LEU A 262 21.39 -0.21 -15.91
CA LEU A 262 21.55 0.52 -14.67
C LEU A 262 20.65 -0.04 -13.58
N ALA A 263 21.26 -0.55 -12.51
CA ALA A 263 20.56 -1.16 -11.40
C ALA A 263 20.04 -0.15 -10.36
N GLY A 264 18.95 -0.53 -9.68
CA GLY A 264 18.39 0.21 -8.56
C GLY A 264 17.57 1.44 -8.93
N TRP A 265 17.40 1.75 -10.22
CA TRP A 265 16.62 2.91 -10.68
C TRP A 265 15.14 2.67 -10.44
N LYS A 266 14.45 3.69 -9.94
CA LYS A 266 13.02 3.61 -9.65
C LYS A 266 12.24 4.04 -10.90
N ILE A 267 11.35 3.18 -11.36
CA ILE A 267 10.45 3.39 -12.50
C ILE A 267 9.03 3.32 -11.97
N TYR A 268 8.13 4.20 -12.43
CA TYR A 268 6.79 4.29 -11.87
C TYR A 268 5.71 4.57 -12.93
N LEU A 269 4.47 4.25 -12.56
CA LEU A 269 3.28 4.57 -13.34
C LEU A 269 2.77 5.93 -12.86
N ASP A 270 3.09 6.96 -13.65
CA ASP A 270 2.75 8.35 -13.42
C ASP A 270 1.26 8.57 -13.76
N GLN A 271 0.40 8.47 -12.76
CA GLN A 271 -1.05 8.47 -12.96
C GLN A 271 -1.56 9.86 -13.27
N ASN A 272 -0.96 10.87 -12.65
CA ASN A 272 -1.38 12.26 -12.77
C ASN A 272 -0.58 13.04 -13.84
N GLN A 273 0.49 12.45 -14.38
CA GLN A 273 1.41 13.04 -15.37
C GLN A 273 2.13 14.29 -14.90
N ASN A 274 2.41 14.40 -13.60
CA ASN A 274 3.23 15.48 -13.05
C ASN A 274 4.74 15.18 -13.13
N SER A 275 5.13 13.99 -13.63
CA SER A 275 6.53 13.56 -13.69
C SER A 275 7.25 13.57 -12.34
N GLN A 276 6.50 13.39 -11.26
CA GLN A 276 6.99 13.10 -9.92
C GLN A 276 6.41 11.78 -9.45
N LEU A 277 7.16 11.05 -8.63
CA LEU A 277 6.62 9.86 -8.00
C LEU A 277 5.84 10.26 -6.76
N ASP A 278 4.52 10.14 -6.81
CA ASP A 278 3.65 10.51 -5.69
C ASP A 278 3.31 9.33 -4.77
N THR A 279 2.84 9.68 -3.57
CA THR A 279 2.32 8.69 -2.62
C THR A 279 1.09 7.99 -3.21
N GLY A 280 1.17 6.68 -3.39
CA GLY A 280 0.09 5.85 -3.93
C GLY A 280 0.31 5.41 -5.38
N GLU A 281 1.28 5.99 -6.08
CA GLU A 281 1.65 5.55 -7.41
C GLU A 281 2.41 4.22 -7.39
N THR A 282 2.15 3.39 -8.39
CA THR A 282 2.80 2.09 -8.49
C THR A 282 4.20 2.26 -9.04
N SER A 283 5.21 1.82 -8.30
CA SER A 283 6.61 1.86 -8.71
C SER A 283 7.30 0.49 -8.62
N THR A 284 8.41 0.36 -9.34
CA THR A 284 9.29 -0.80 -9.32
C THR A 284 10.74 -0.34 -9.41
N THR A 285 11.68 -1.24 -9.13
CA THR A 285 13.12 -0.95 -9.13
C THR A 285 13.84 -1.85 -10.12
N THR A 286 14.74 -1.28 -10.90
CA THR A 286 15.50 -2.04 -11.90
C THR A 286 16.45 -3.04 -11.26
N ASP A 287 16.55 -4.22 -11.87
CA ASP A 287 17.45 -5.29 -11.43
C ASP A 287 18.93 -4.99 -11.76
N ILE A 288 19.84 -5.92 -11.43
CA ILE A 288 21.29 -5.76 -11.69
C ILE A 288 21.64 -5.54 -13.17
N ASN A 289 20.75 -5.92 -14.08
CA ASN A 289 20.91 -5.78 -15.53
C ASN A 289 20.07 -4.61 -16.08
N GLY A 290 19.43 -3.80 -15.22
CA GLY A 290 18.60 -2.67 -15.62
C GLY A 290 17.16 -3.02 -15.99
N ASN A 291 16.71 -4.28 -15.86
CA ASN A 291 15.34 -4.64 -16.27
C ASN A 291 14.31 -4.29 -15.19
N TYR A 292 13.09 -3.95 -15.59
CA TYR A 292 11.95 -3.75 -14.68
C TYR A 292 10.64 -4.32 -15.25
N THR A 293 9.63 -4.52 -14.38
CA THR A 293 8.31 -5.04 -14.78
C THR A 293 7.19 -4.54 -13.87
N PHE A 294 6.07 -4.14 -14.47
CA PHE A 294 4.77 -3.96 -13.83
C PHE A 294 3.84 -5.12 -14.20
N GLN A 295 3.23 -5.76 -13.21
CA GLN A 295 2.35 -6.93 -13.40
C GLN A 295 0.91 -6.62 -13.03
N ASN A 296 -0.03 -7.41 -13.56
CA ASN A 296 -1.46 -7.39 -13.20
C ASN A 296 -2.16 -6.05 -13.47
N LEU A 297 -1.79 -5.39 -14.57
CA LEU A 297 -2.37 -4.11 -14.96
C LEU A 297 -3.76 -4.33 -15.57
N ASN A 298 -4.73 -3.51 -15.14
CA ASN A 298 -6.00 -3.41 -15.85
C ASN A 298 -5.73 -2.81 -17.24
N PRO A 299 -6.55 -3.12 -18.25
CA PRO A 299 -6.43 -2.43 -19.53
C PRO A 299 -6.68 -0.95 -19.35
N GLY A 300 -5.88 -0.15 -20.02
CA GLY A 300 -5.89 1.29 -19.88
C GLY A 300 -4.64 1.91 -20.48
N THR A 301 -4.63 3.23 -20.51
CA THR A 301 -3.44 4.00 -20.85
C THR A 301 -2.65 4.25 -19.57
N TYR A 302 -1.37 3.93 -19.61
CA TYR A 302 -0.41 4.17 -18.52
C TYR A 302 0.67 5.11 -19.01
N PHE A 303 1.12 6.00 -18.15
CA PHE A 303 2.31 6.81 -18.39
C PHE A 303 3.41 6.23 -17.52
N VAL A 304 4.52 5.87 -18.15
CA VAL A 304 5.64 5.23 -17.47
C VAL A 304 6.76 6.24 -17.42
N ALA A 305 7.21 6.58 -16.22
CA ALA A 305 8.24 7.57 -15.97
C ALA A 305 9.35 7.00 -15.08
N GLU A 306 10.49 7.71 -15.05
CA GLU A 306 11.63 7.37 -14.22
C GLU A 306 11.85 8.42 -13.15
N VAL A 307 12.31 7.98 -11.97
CA VAL A 307 12.86 8.93 -10.99
C VAL A 307 14.27 9.30 -11.46
N MET A 308 14.43 10.55 -11.91
CA MET A 308 15.72 11.07 -12.32
C MET A 308 16.71 11.05 -11.15
N ARG A 309 17.97 10.70 -11.42
CA ARG A 309 19.02 10.70 -10.40
C ARG A 309 19.99 11.86 -10.59
N PRO A 310 20.49 12.46 -9.49
CA PRO A 310 21.49 13.50 -9.59
C PRO A 310 22.75 13.05 -10.36
N GLY A 311 23.21 13.91 -11.28
CA GLY A 311 24.37 13.68 -12.13
C GLY A 311 24.07 12.84 -13.39
N TRP A 312 22.80 12.66 -13.75
CA TRP A 312 22.37 11.95 -14.94
C TRP A 312 21.40 12.81 -15.78
N GLU A 313 21.48 12.68 -17.10
CA GLU A 313 20.51 13.22 -18.07
C GLU A 313 19.72 12.08 -18.69
N SER A 314 18.41 12.25 -18.91
CA SER A 314 17.64 11.33 -19.75
C SER A 314 18.02 11.58 -21.21
N THR A 315 18.35 10.51 -21.91
CA THR A 315 18.63 10.50 -23.35
C THR A 315 17.57 9.70 -24.11
N TYR A 316 16.78 8.86 -23.42
CA TYR A 316 15.65 8.12 -23.98
C TYR A 316 14.55 7.89 -22.91
N PRO A 317 13.25 8.02 -23.24
CA PRO A 317 12.70 8.36 -24.55
C PRO A 317 13.06 9.80 -24.97
N PRO A 318 13.18 10.09 -26.29
CA PRO A 318 13.63 11.40 -26.76
C PRO A 318 12.62 12.47 -26.32
N ILE A 319 13.09 13.41 -25.51
CA ILE A 319 12.35 14.65 -25.21
C ILE A 319 12.13 15.34 -26.56
N PRO A 320 10.87 15.63 -26.97
CA PRO A 320 10.63 16.39 -28.20
C PRO A 320 11.48 17.67 -28.13
N ALA A 321 12.27 17.95 -29.18
CA ALA A 321 13.24 19.04 -29.20
C ALA A 321 12.63 20.47 -29.13
N THR A 322 11.34 20.56 -28.84
CA THR A 322 10.61 21.80 -28.68
C THR A 322 10.17 21.88 -27.22
N ASN A 323 10.55 22.94 -26.50
CA ASN A 323 9.96 23.32 -25.21
C ASN A 323 8.48 23.74 -25.40
N GLU A 324 7.71 22.93 -26.12
CA GLU A 324 6.32 23.19 -26.50
C GLU A 324 5.41 22.58 -25.46
N TYR A 325 4.58 23.43 -24.86
CA TYR A 325 3.50 23.00 -23.98
C TYR A 325 2.52 22.09 -24.73
N GLN A 326 2.05 21.06 -24.05
CA GLN A 326 0.95 20.20 -24.48
C GLN A 326 -0.23 20.37 -23.53
N TRP A 327 -1.43 20.02 -23.98
CA TRP A 327 -2.63 20.08 -23.15
C TRP A 327 -3.45 18.78 -23.21
N SER A 328 -4.16 18.49 -22.13
CA SER A 328 -5.17 17.44 -22.03
C SER A 328 -6.35 17.93 -21.18
N ASP A 329 -7.54 17.37 -21.41
CA ASP A 329 -8.75 17.72 -20.66
C ASP A 329 -9.40 16.50 -20.00
N SER A 330 -10.24 16.74 -19.00
CA SER A 330 -10.90 15.69 -18.19
C SER A 330 -11.89 14.82 -18.98
N ASP A 331 -12.30 15.24 -20.17
CA ASP A 331 -13.15 14.46 -21.07
C ASP A 331 -12.35 13.40 -21.84
N GLN A 332 -11.04 13.54 -21.91
CA GLN A 332 -10.13 12.58 -22.51
C GLN A 332 -9.74 11.48 -21.51
N ALA A 333 -9.59 10.26 -22.02
CA ALA A 333 -9.08 9.16 -21.20
C ALA A 333 -7.65 9.47 -20.72
N GLY A 334 -7.45 9.51 -19.40
CA GLY A 334 -6.16 9.90 -18.80
C GLY A 334 -5.94 11.41 -18.72
N GLY A 335 -6.99 12.22 -18.91
CA GLY A 335 -6.98 13.64 -18.63
C GLY A 335 -6.92 13.98 -17.13
N PRO A 336 -6.72 15.27 -16.79
CA PRO A 336 -6.80 15.72 -15.40
C PRO A 336 -8.18 15.40 -14.80
N THR A 337 -8.23 15.22 -13.47
CA THR A 337 -9.50 15.09 -12.76
C THR A 337 -10.02 16.47 -12.39
N PHE A 338 -11.30 16.75 -12.63
CA PHE A 338 -11.96 17.93 -12.07
C PHE A 338 -12.07 17.78 -10.55
N ASN A 339 -11.41 18.68 -9.83
CA ASN A 339 -11.33 18.75 -8.38
C ASN A 339 -11.28 20.22 -7.93
N TRP A 340 -12.44 20.86 -7.84
CA TRP A 340 -12.57 22.28 -7.50
C TRP A 340 -11.92 22.66 -6.15
N ILE A 341 -11.07 23.69 -6.15
CA ILE A 341 -10.45 24.24 -4.95
C ILE A 341 -11.13 25.56 -4.57
N ASP A 342 -12.09 25.52 -3.65
CA ASP A 342 -12.76 26.75 -3.21
C ASP A 342 -11.86 27.60 -2.29
N ILE A 343 -11.20 28.59 -2.87
CA ILE A 343 -10.36 29.56 -2.16
C ILE A 343 -11.14 30.79 -1.67
N SER A 344 -12.46 30.88 -1.90
CA SER A 344 -13.24 32.08 -1.51
C SER A 344 -13.26 32.35 0.00
N GLY A 345 -13.02 31.32 0.82
CA GLY A 345 -12.93 31.42 2.27
C GLY A 345 -11.53 31.76 2.83
N VAL A 346 -10.47 31.54 2.04
CA VAL A 346 -9.07 31.62 2.50
C VAL A 346 -8.20 32.57 1.66
N GLY A 347 -8.57 32.80 0.40
CA GLY A 347 -7.85 33.61 -0.57
C GLY A 347 -7.97 35.11 -0.35
N THR A 348 -7.03 35.85 -0.92
CA THR A 348 -7.02 37.32 -0.95
C THR A 348 -7.91 37.81 -2.08
N GLN A 349 -8.95 38.56 -1.74
CA GLN A 349 -9.86 39.14 -2.73
C GLN A 349 -9.20 40.27 -3.52
N VAL A 350 -9.34 40.24 -4.84
CA VAL A 350 -8.95 41.31 -5.76
C VAL A 350 -10.18 42.12 -6.16
N PHE A 351 -10.12 43.43 -5.98
CA PHE A 351 -11.21 44.34 -6.33
C PHE A 351 -10.93 45.00 -7.68
N LEU A 352 -11.49 44.41 -8.74
CA LEU A 352 -11.39 44.92 -10.10
C LEU A 352 -12.71 45.56 -10.55
N SER A 353 -12.60 46.67 -11.29
CA SER A 353 -13.71 47.18 -12.11
C SER A 353 -13.66 46.54 -13.50
N ASP A 354 -14.65 46.89 -14.32
CA ASP A 354 -14.58 46.74 -15.77
C ASP A 354 -13.24 47.23 -16.34
N ASP A 355 -12.67 46.47 -17.28
CA ASP A 355 -11.39 46.73 -17.96
C ASP A 355 -10.24 47.14 -17.02
N SER A 356 -9.98 46.34 -15.99
CA SER A 356 -8.91 46.62 -15.03
C SER A 356 -8.12 45.37 -14.67
N ALA A 357 -6.88 45.55 -14.24
CA ALA A 357 -6.02 44.46 -13.78
C ALA A 357 -5.27 44.85 -12.51
N THR A 358 -4.78 43.84 -11.81
CA THR A 358 -3.91 44.02 -10.66
C THR A 358 -2.73 43.07 -10.75
N GLU A 359 -1.53 43.63 -10.63
CA GLU A 359 -0.30 42.87 -10.50
C GLU A 359 -0.18 42.32 -9.07
N VAL A 360 0.10 41.04 -8.96
CA VAL A 360 0.37 40.35 -7.71
C VAL A 360 1.71 39.62 -7.79
N SER A 361 2.39 39.47 -6.66
CA SER A 361 3.61 38.66 -6.59
C SER A 361 3.27 37.17 -6.62
N LEU A 362 4.01 36.41 -7.42
CA LEU A 362 3.98 34.96 -7.36
C LEU A 362 4.80 34.48 -6.15
N PRO A 363 4.35 33.42 -5.46
CA PRO A 363 5.03 32.87 -4.29
C PRO A 363 6.33 32.12 -4.63
N PHE A 364 6.50 31.75 -5.90
CA PHE A 364 7.69 31.10 -6.47
C PHE A 364 7.99 31.66 -7.87
N ASN A 365 9.19 31.37 -8.40
CA ASN A 365 9.50 31.65 -9.80
C ASN A 365 8.73 30.66 -10.69
N PHE A 366 7.73 31.14 -11.41
CA PHE A 366 6.98 30.32 -12.35
C PHE A 366 7.67 30.33 -13.71
N SER A 367 8.15 29.16 -14.16
CA SER A 367 8.79 29.01 -15.47
C SER A 367 7.74 28.98 -16.58
N PHE A 368 7.69 30.03 -17.39
CA PHE A 368 6.74 30.17 -18.49
C PHE A 368 7.46 30.43 -19.81
N PHE A 369 7.33 29.50 -20.77
CA PHE A 369 8.08 29.52 -22.04
C PHE A 369 9.61 29.69 -21.84
N GLY A 370 10.16 29.06 -20.80
CA GLY A 370 11.59 29.12 -20.46
C GLY A 370 12.05 30.47 -19.90
N GLN A 371 11.12 31.29 -19.40
CA GLN A 371 11.41 32.52 -18.67
C GLN A 371 10.78 32.45 -17.28
N ASP A 372 11.55 32.78 -16.25
CA ASP A 372 11.04 32.85 -14.88
C ASP A 372 10.16 34.10 -14.69
N LYS A 373 8.99 33.90 -14.07
CA LYS A 373 8.03 34.95 -13.71
C LYS A 373 7.88 35.01 -12.20
N ASN A 374 7.88 36.21 -11.64
CA ASN A 374 7.76 36.44 -10.19
C ASN A 374 6.61 37.40 -9.82
N THR A 375 5.94 37.96 -10.81
CA THR A 375 4.68 38.69 -10.67
C THR A 375 3.75 38.26 -11.79
N VAL A 376 2.44 38.44 -11.62
CA VAL A 376 1.42 38.18 -12.64
C VAL A 376 0.33 39.24 -12.54
N ASN A 377 -0.20 39.70 -13.68
CA ASN A 377 -1.38 40.56 -13.71
C ASN A 377 -2.64 39.70 -13.80
N ILE A 378 -3.52 39.82 -12.81
CA ILE A 378 -4.87 39.25 -12.81
C ILE A 378 -5.80 40.26 -13.48
N SER A 379 -6.40 39.89 -14.62
CA SER A 379 -7.31 40.73 -15.41
C SER A 379 -8.76 40.62 -14.93
N SER A 380 -9.54 41.69 -15.08
CA SER A 380 -10.99 41.63 -14.93
C SER A 380 -11.62 40.72 -15.97
N ASN A 381 -10.98 40.57 -17.12
CA ASN A 381 -11.47 39.97 -18.37
C ASN A 381 -11.08 38.48 -18.50
N GLY A 382 -10.85 37.81 -17.36
CA GLY A 382 -10.75 36.35 -17.26
C GLY A 382 -9.43 35.73 -17.74
N PHE A 383 -8.36 36.51 -17.82
CA PHE A 383 -7.02 36.05 -18.13
C PHE A 383 -5.96 36.53 -17.13
N LEU A 384 -4.80 35.88 -17.17
CA LEU A 384 -3.59 36.33 -16.51
C LEU A 384 -2.55 36.72 -17.56
N THR A 385 -1.73 37.72 -17.30
CA THR A 385 -0.61 38.09 -18.18
C THR A 385 0.62 38.48 -17.38
N PHE A 386 1.79 38.06 -17.85
CA PHE A 386 3.08 38.56 -17.37
C PHE A 386 3.54 39.80 -18.15
N GLY A 387 2.82 40.15 -19.21
CA GLY A 387 2.99 41.33 -20.04
C GLY A 387 2.38 42.58 -19.42
N SER A 388 2.36 43.66 -20.21
CA SER A 388 1.99 44.99 -19.72
C SER A 388 0.52 45.37 -19.91
N ASN A 389 -0.22 44.64 -20.75
CA ASN A 389 -1.63 44.90 -21.04
C ASN A 389 -2.55 43.89 -20.34
N GLY A 390 -2.99 44.21 -19.13
CA GLY A 390 -3.96 43.38 -18.41
C GLY A 390 -5.44 43.72 -18.67
N THR A 391 -5.76 44.66 -19.56
CA THR A 391 -7.11 45.27 -19.63
C THR A 391 -7.86 45.00 -20.94
N ASP A 392 -7.36 44.11 -21.79
CA ASP A 392 -8.01 43.85 -23.07
C ASP A 392 -9.29 43.04 -22.90
N PHE A 393 -10.41 43.55 -23.40
CA PHE A 393 -11.71 42.86 -23.36
C PHE A 393 -11.99 42.07 -24.63
N SER A 394 -11.25 42.32 -25.71
CA SER A 394 -11.52 41.71 -27.02
C SER A 394 -10.68 40.46 -27.18
N ASN A 395 -11.28 39.28 -26.99
CA ASN A 395 -10.57 38.02 -27.16
C ASN A 395 -10.14 37.79 -28.63
N ASP A 396 -8.95 37.21 -28.81
CA ASP A 396 -8.38 36.88 -30.12
C ASP A 396 -7.83 35.44 -30.14
N SER A 397 -7.66 34.88 -31.35
CA SER A 397 -7.00 33.57 -31.52
C SER A 397 -5.51 33.68 -31.20
N ILE A 398 -4.95 32.72 -30.48
CA ILE A 398 -3.52 32.65 -30.17
C ILE A 398 -2.80 31.55 -30.98
N PRO A 399 -1.49 31.65 -31.26
CA PRO A 399 -0.61 32.77 -30.95
C PRO A 399 -0.94 34.02 -31.79
N ASN A 400 -0.89 35.20 -31.15
CA ASN A 400 -1.08 36.49 -31.81
C ASN A 400 -0.07 37.50 -31.26
N THR A 401 0.68 38.18 -32.13
CA THR A 401 1.68 39.18 -31.72
C THR A 401 1.07 40.53 -31.30
N THR A 402 -0.21 40.55 -30.94
CA THR A 402 -0.93 41.76 -30.56
C THR A 402 -1.31 41.58 -29.10
N ASP A 403 -0.89 42.53 -28.25
CA ASP A 403 -1.19 42.51 -26.82
C ASP A 403 -2.67 42.15 -26.57
N PRO A 404 -2.98 41.32 -25.55
CA PRO A 404 -2.09 40.92 -24.46
C PRO A 404 -1.19 39.70 -24.76
N ASP A 405 0.13 39.88 -24.80
CA ASP A 405 1.12 38.80 -24.91
C ASP A 405 1.50 38.23 -23.51
N ASP A 406 2.32 37.18 -23.47
CA ASP A 406 2.78 36.54 -22.22
C ASP A 406 1.58 36.05 -21.37
N LEU A 407 0.66 35.40 -22.08
CA LEU A 407 -0.75 35.25 -21.73
C LEU A 407 -1.07 33.85 -21.21
N ILE A 408 -1.87 33.79 -20.15
CA ILE A 408 -2.56 32.58 -19.67
C ILE A 408 -4.06 32.89 -19.69
N ALA A 409 -4.78 32.30 -20.63
CA ALA A 409 -6.19 32.54 -20.87
C ALA A 409 -7.02 31.30 -20.49
N PRO A 410 -7.52 31.19 -19.24
CA PRO A 410 -8.53 30.20 -18.89
C PRO A 410 -9.92 30.58 -19.45
N PHE A 411 -10.28 31.86 -19.46
CA PHE A 411 -11.49 32.35 -20.13
C PHE A 411 -11.31 33.83 -20.51
N TRP A 412 -10.53 34.11 -21.55
CA TRP A 412 -10.36 35.50 -21.97
C TRP A 412 -11.57 35.98 -22.77
N ASP A 413 -12.30 36.97 -22.23
CA ASP A 413 -13.44 37.67 -22.84
C ASP A 413 -13.84 38.92 -22.01
N ASP A 414 -14.85 39.68 -22.44
CA ASP A 414 -15.38 40.89 -21.80
C ASP A 414 -16.18 40.57 -20.51
N LEU A 415 -15.47 40.46 -19.38
CA LEU A 415 -16.02 40.17 -18.04
C LEU A 415 -16.02 41.42 -17.14
N ASN A 416 -16.99 41.50 -16.22
CA ASN A 416 -17.18 42.66 -15.35
C ASN A 416 -17.39 42.27 -13.88
N PRO A 417 -16.30 42.01 -13.12
CA PRO A 417 -16.37 41.77 -11.67
C PRO A 417 -16.94 42.96 -10.89
N GLY A 418 -16.95 44.17 -11.46
CA GLY A 418 -17.58 45.35 -10.86
C GLY A 418 -19.12 45.31 -10.86
N ALA A 419 -19.73 44.47 -11.70
CA ALA A 419 -21.18 44.30 -11.78
C ALA A 419 -21.72 43.14 -10.92
N GLY A 420 -20.85 42.23 -10.47
CA GLY A 420 -21.18 41.05 -9.66
C GLY A 420 -20.00 40.08 -9.57
N GLY A 421 -20.08 39.09 -8.69
CA GLY A 421 -18.99 38.12 -8.50
C GLY A 421 -17.80 38.64 -7.70
N SER A 422 -16.74 37.86 -7.63
CA SER A 422 -15.50 38.18 -6.92
C SER A 422 -14.33 37.40 -7.50
N ILE A 423 -13.12 37.98 -7.40
CA ILE A 423 -11.88 37.32 -7.81
C ILE A 423 -11.01 37.15 -6.57
N TYR A 424 -10.42 35.98 -6.39
CA TYR A 424 -9.52 35.68 -5.28
C TYR A 424 -8.22 35.10 -5.82
N TYR A 425 -7.13 35.30 -5.10
CA TYR A 425 -5.92 34.48 -5.28
C TYR A 425 -5.45 33.90 -3.96
N TYR A 426 -4.81 32.75 -4.00
CA TYR A 426 -4.29 32.04 -2.84
C TYR A 426 -2.98 31.33 -3.19
N HIS A 427 -2.06 31.24 -2.22
CA HIS A 427 -0.90 30.38 -2.32
C HIS A 427 -1.18 29.18 -1.42
N ASP A 428 -1.38 28.01 -2.05
CA ASP A 428 -1.38 26.76 -1.32
C ASP A 428 0.08 26.37 -1.08
N VAL A 429 0.51 26.44 0.18
CA VAL A 429 1.89 26.15 0.58
C VAL A 429 2.18 24.65 0.51
N ILE A 430 1.16 23.80 0.72
CA ILE A 430 1.33 22.34 0.80
C ILE A 430 1.59 21.76 -0.59
N GLU A 431 0.73 22.11 -1.54
CA GLU A 431 0.85 21.66 -2.94
C GLU A 431 1.76 22.60 -3.77
N ASN A 432 2.27 23.67 -3.14
CA ASN A 432 3.05 24.75 -3.75
C ASN A 432 2.42 25.32 -5.04
N GLN A 433 1.14 25.68 -4.92
CA GLN A 433 0.30 26.17 -6.02
C GLN A 433 -0.09 27.63 -5.85
N PHE A 434 -0.11 28.38 -6.95
CA PHE A 434 -0.72 29.71 -7.00
C PHE A 434 -2.06 29.63 -7.73
N ILE A 435 -3.15 29.84 -6.99
CA ILE A 435 -4.52 29.65 -7.46
C ILE A 435 -5.19 31.01 -7.64
N VAL A 436 -5.84 31.24 -8.77
CA VAL A 436 -6.71 32.40 -9.02
C VAL A 436 -8.13 31.92 -9.35
N GLN A 437 -9.09 32.24 -8.49
CA GLN A 437 -10.50 31.88 -8.63
C GLN A 437 -11.32 33.09 -9.05
N TYR A 438 -12.03 32.96 -10.18
CA TYR A 438 -13.11 33.84 -10.57
C TYR A 438 -14.41 33.19 -10.09
N GLN A 439 -15.11 33.82 -9.16
CA GLN A 439 -16.35 33.32 -8.58
C GLN A 439 -17.53 34.17 -9.02
N ASP A 440 -18.51 33.57 -9.69
CA ASP A 440 -19.76 34.22 -10.10
C ASP A 440 -19.56 35.51 -10.91
N VAL A 441 -18.47 35.63 -11.67
CA VAL A 441 -18.12 36.86 -12.39
C VAL A 441 -18.97 36.98 -13.66
N PRO A 442 -19.72 38.10 -13.84
CA PRO A 442 -20.63 38.24 -14.96
C PRO A 442 -19.94 38.80 -16.21
N ARG A 443 -20.48 38.47 -17.39
CA ARG A 443 -20.09 39.10 -18.67
C ARG A 443 -20.69 40.51 -18.80
N PHE A 444 -19.95 41.48 -19.37
CA PHE A 444 -20.36 42.90 -19.38
C PHE A 444 -21.67 43.18 -20.14
N ALA A 445 -21.95 42.47 -21.24
CA ALA A 445 -23.10 42.74 -22.11
C ALA A 445 -24.09 41.58 -22.27
N GLU A 446 -23.65 40.33 -22.11
CA GLU A 446 -24.49 39.15 -22.39
C GLU A 446 -25.23 38.61 -21.16
N GLY A 447 -24.78 39.00 -19.95
CA GLY A 447 -25.25 38.44 -18.69
C GLY A 447 -24.75 37.01 -18.46
N GLY A 448 -25.24 36.37 -17.40
CA GLY A 448 -24.71 35.10 -16.93
C GLY A 448 -23.53 35.27 -15.99
N ASN A 449 -23.15 34.20 -15.30
CA ASN A 449 -22.08 34.18 -14.30
C ASN A 449 -21.11 33.04 -14.63
N LEU A 450 -19.82 33.29 -14.44
CA LEU A 450 -18.77 32.30 -14.66
C LEU A 450 -18.02 32.06 -13.35
N THR A 451 -17.88 30.79 -12.99
CA THR A 451 -17.05 30.32 -11.88
C THR A 451 -16.00 29.35 -12.43
N PHE A 452 -14.75 29.79 -12.41
CA PHE A 452 -13.60 29.02 -12.89
C PHE A 452 -12.33 29.44 -12.15
N GLU A 453 -11.30 28.62 -12.21
CA GLU A 453 -10.00 28.92 -11.63
C GLU A 453 -8.84 28.54 -12.55
N VAL A 454 -7.70 29.18 -12.30
CA VAL A 454 -6.40 28.83 -12.86
C VAL A 454 -5.44 28.56 -11.73
N ILE A 455 -4.77 27.42 -11.80
CA ILE A 455 -3.79 26.95 -10.84
C ILE A 455 -2.45 26.92 -11.58
N LEU A 456 -1.46 27.61 -11.03
CA LEU A 456 -0.08 27.55 -11.50
C LEU A 456 0.69 26.70 -10.50
N ASP A 457 1.30 25.62 -10.97
CA ASP A 457 2.16 24.76 -10.18
C ASP A 457 3.61 25.26 -10.28
N SER A 458 4.38 25.06 -9.20
CA SER A 458 5.78 25.47 -9.15
C SER A 458 6.68 24.76 -10.16
N ASP A 459 6.25 23.62 -10.70
CA ASP A 459 6.95 22.88 -11.76
C ASP A 459 6.75 23.47 -13.17
N GLY A 460 5.94 24.54 -13.30
CA GLY A 460 5.63 25.20 -14.56
C GLY A 460 4.40 24.65 -15.29
N SER A 461 3.70 23.68 -14.69
CA SER A 461 2.40 23.22 -15.19
C SER A 461 1.27 24.18 -14.79
N ILE A 462 0.19 24.13 -15.57
CA ILE A 462 -0.97 25.01 -15.45
C ILE A 462 -2.23 24.15 -15.51
N LEU A 463 -3.15 24.34 -14.58
CA LEU A 463 -4.44 23.67 -14.56
C LEU A 463 -5.57 24.71 -14.58
N TYR A 464 -6.51 24.55 -15.50
CA TYR A 464 -7.77 25.29 -15.55
C TYR A 464 -8.89 24.39 -15.03
N GLN A 465 -9.78 24.91 -14.19
CA GLN A 465 -10.98 24.19 -13.75
C GLN A 465 -12.22 25.06 -13.89
N TYR A 466 -13.32 24.47 -14.35
CA TYR A 466 -14.57 25.16 -14.63
C TYR A 466 -15.70 24.53 -13.81
N ASP A 467 -16.18 25.24 -12.79
CA ASP A 467 -17.21 24.73 -11.86
C ASP A 467 -18.63 25.04 -12.39
N GLU A 468 -18.99 26.32 -12.50
CA GLU A 468 -20.33 26.73 -12.94
C GLU A 468 -20.24 27.82 -14.02
N LEU A 469 -20.55 27.44 -15.26
CA LEU A 469 -20.44 28.30 -16.45
C LEU A 469 -21.82 28.70 -17.00
N ASN A 470 -22.52 29.54 -16.24
CA ASN A 470 -23.86 30.04 -16.58
C ASN A 470 -23.84 31.24 -17.56
N ALA A 471 -23.09 31.15 -18.66
CA ALA A 471 -23.02 32.20 -19.68
C ALA A 471 -22.91 31.64 -21.10
N THR A 472 -22.84 32.51 -22.11
CA THR A 472 -22.48 32.08 -23.47
C THR A 472 -20.97 31.79 -23.51
N LEU A 473 -20.59 30.57 -23.90
CA LEU A 473 -19.21 30.06 -23.79
C LEU A 473 -18.42 30.01 -25.11
N ASN A 474 -19.04 30.39 -26.23
CA ASN A 474 -18.44 30.33 -27.57
C ASN A 474 -17.96 31.69 -28.08
N SER A 475 -17.48 32.52 -27.17
CA SER A 475 -16.98 33.87 -27.44
C SER A 475 -15.79 34.17 -26.52
N ALA A 476 -14.90 33.18 -26.33
CA ALA A 476 -13.76 33.30 -25.44
C ALA A 476 -12.53 32.59 -26.03
N THR A 477 -11.35 33.01 -25.58
CA THR A 477 -10.08 32.34 -25.88
C THR A 477 -9.63 31.51 -24.68
N ILE A 478 -9.24 30.27 -24.95
CA ILE A 478 -8.67 29.34 -23.98
C ILE A 478 -7.30 28.89 -24.48
N GLY A 479 -6.26 29.06 -23.67
CA GLY A 479 -4.91 28.62 -23.98
C GLY A 479 -3.82 29.47 -23.35
N ILE A 480 -2.60 29.39 -23.90
CA ILE A 480 -1.44 30.14 -23.41
C ILE A 480 -0.59 30.67 -24.57
N GLU A 481 0.13 31.76 -24.37
CA GLU A 481 1.06 32.29 -25.38
C GLU A 481 2.29 32.98 -24.76
N ASN A 482 3.38 33.02 -25.52
CA ASN A 482 4.66 33.53 -25.04
C ASN A 482 4.75 35.06 -25.09
N ALA A 483 5.83 35.60 -24.54
CA ALA A 483 6.02 37.05 -24.33
C ALA A 483 6.07 37.94 -25.59
N ASP A 484 6.13 37.36 -26.80
CA ASP A 484 6.08 38.11 -28.07
C ASP A 484 4.95 37.66 -29.00
N GLY A 485 4.04 36.82 -28.51
CA GLY A 485 2.89 36.29 -29.24
C GLY A 485 3.25 35.49 -30.49
N SER A 486 4.51 35.04 -30.62
CA SER A 486 4.97 34.25 -31.77
C SER A 486 4.79 32.74 -31.59
N ASN A 487 4.61 32.29 -30.34
CA ASN A 487 4.40 30.91 -29.97
C ASN A 487 3.28 30.81 -28.92
N GLY A 488 2.40 29.84 -29.06
CA GLY A 488 1.25 29.69 -28.17
C GLY A 488 0.51 28.39 -28.44
N LEU A 489 -0.24 27.96 -27.42
CA LEU A 489 -1.05 26.77 -27.42
C LEU A 489 -2.52 27.18 -27.30
N GLN A 490 -3.21 27.23 -28.43
CA GLN A 490 -4.64 27.49 -28.47
C GLN A 490 -5.42 26.20 -28.23
N ILE A 491 -6.23 26.19 -27.17
CA ILE A 491 -7.15 25.09 -26.85
C ILE A 491 -8.50 25.37 -27.53
N ALA A 492 -9.03 26.57 -27.36
CA ALA A 492 -10.30 26.99 -27.95
C ALA A 492 -10.32 28.51 -28.26
N TYR A 493 -11.08 28.88 -29.27
CA TYR A 493 -11.40 30.27 -29.63
C TYR A 493 -12.77 30.30 -30.28
N ASP A 494 -13.67 31.11 -29.72
CA ASP A 494 -15.04 31.30 -30.21
C ASP A 494 -15.77 29.97 -30.53
N SER A 495 -15.55 28.96 -29.69
CA SER A 495 -16.02 27.58 -29.92
C SER A 495 -16.79 27.04 -28.72
N ASN A 496 -17.72 26.10 -28.97
CA ASN A 496 -18.44 25.37 -27.92
C ASN A 496 -17.54 24.26 -27.36
N TYR A 497 -16.53 24.63 -26.58
CA TYR A 497 -15.60 23.69 -25.95
C TYR A 497 -15.90 23.54 -24.45
N LEU A 498 -16.00 24.66 -23.73
CA LEU A 498 -16.17 24.65 -22.28
C LEU A 498 -17.56 24.16 -21.83
N HIS A 499 -17.58 23.51 -20.67
CA HIS A 499 -18.76 23.10 -19.93
C HIS A 499 -18.42 22.97 -18.43
N ASP A 500 -19.45 22.86 -17.59
CA ASP A 500 -19.30 22.58 -16.15
C ASP A 500 -18.54 21.28 -15.90
N ASP A 501 -17.86 21.18 -14.76
CA ASP A 501 -17.04 20.03 -14.33
C ASP A 501 -15.87 19.68 -15.26
N LEU A 502 -15.38 20.64 -16.06
CA LEU A 502 -14.24 20.45 -16.95
C LEU A 502 -12.93 20.85 -16.25
N ALA A 503 -11.89 20.04 -16.42
CA ALA A 503 -10.50 20.42 -16.09
C ALA A 503 -9.61 20.33 -17.33
N VAL A 504 -8.69 21.28 -17.48
CA VAL A 504 -7.74 21.33 -18.61
C VAL A 504 -6.33 21.59 -18.08
N ARG A 505 -5.41 20.65 -18.32
CA ARG A 505 -4.01 20.73 -17.90
C ARG A 505 -3.13 21.13 -19.07
N ILE A 506 -2.14 21.98 -18.82
CA ILE A 506 -1.13 22.42 -19.77
C ILE A 506 0.26 22.25 -19.13
N ALA A 507 1.15 21.47 -19.74
CA ALA A 507 2.48 21.17 -19.18
C ALA A 507 3.52 20.87 -20.26
N ILE A 508 4.80 20.93 -19.91
CA ILE A 508 5.92 20.46 -20.75
C ILE A 508 6.16 18.98 -20.42
N PRO A 509 6.13 18.05 -21.39
CA PRO A 509 6.42 16.64 -21.11
C PRO A 509 7.89 16.43 -20.69
N THR A 510 8.13 15.88 -19.50
CA THR A 510 9.48 15.73 -18.90
C THR A 510 10.15 14.38 -19.15
N GLY A 511 9.68 13.62 -20.15
CA GLY A 511 10.23 12.31 -20.51
C GLY A 511 9.47 11.17 -19.83
N GLY A 512 9.00 10.23 -20.65
CA GLY A 512 8.16 9.13 -20.23
C GLY A 512 7.49 8.48 -21.44
N ASN A 513 7.01 7.26 -21.29
CA ASN A 513 6.36 6.51 -22.35
C ASN A 513 4.86 6.39 -22.07
N THR A 514 4.02 6.85 -23.00
CA THR A 514 2.58 6.56 -22.97
C THR A 514 2.35 5.17 -23.55
N VAL A 515 1.79 4.28 -22.73
CA VAL A 515 1.61 2.87 -23.05
C VAL A 515 0.14 2.51 -22.95
N ASN A 516 -0.47 2.11 -24.06
CA ASN A 516 -1.80 1.52 -24.06
C ASN A 516 -1.68 0.02 -23.78
N VAL A 517 -2.08 -0.38 -22.58
CA VAL A 517 -2.13 -1.79 -22.18
C VAL A 517 -3.52 -2.30 -22.49
N GLY A 518 -3.62 -3.22 -23.45
CA GLY A 518 -4.81 -4.01 -23.67
C GLY A 518 -4.90 -5.17 -22.69
N PHE A 519 -6.05 -5.83 -22.72
CA PHE A 519 -6.26 -7.01 -21.91
C PHE A 519 -5.28 -8.14 -22.29
N GLY A 520 -4.51 -8.65 -21.34
CA GLY A 520 -3.59 -9.78 -21.56
C GLY A 520 -2.26 -9.41 -22.19
N ASP A 521 -2.05 -8.12 -22.46
CA ASP A 521 -0.86 -7.64 -23.15
C ASP A 521 0.38 -7.78 -22.26
N VAL A 522 1.50 -8.11 -22.88
CA VAL A 522 2.83 -7.88 -22.29
C VAL A 522 3.50 -6.88 -23.19
N ILE A 523 3.47 -5.61 -22.78
CA ILE A 523 4.14 -4.56 -23.52
C ILE A 523 5.60 -4.53 -23.08
N THR A 524 6.51 -4.77 -24.02
CA THR A 524 7.97 -4.72 -23.81
C THR A 524 8.56 -3.45 -24.40
N ASP A 525 9.87 -3.26 -24.22
CA ASP A 525 10.65 -2.18 -24.84
C ASP A 525 10.19 -0.77 -24.41
N ILE A 526 9.63 -0.67 -23.20
CA ILE A 526 9.35 0.60 -22.53
C ILE A 526 10.64 1.03 -21.84
N ASP A 527 11.50 1.65 -22.62
CA ASP A 527 12.92 1.72 -22.32
C ASP A 527 13.33 3.12 -21.84
N PHE A 528 14.39 3.19 -21.03
CA PHE A 528 14.97 4.43 -20.50
C PHE A 528 16.50 4.44 -20.63
N GLY A 529 17.04 5.42 -21.36
CA GLY A 529 18.48 5.61 -21.54
C GLY A 529 18.92 6.86 -20.82
N ASN A 530 19.96 6.77 -19.98
CA ASN A 530 20.52 7.96 -19.32
C ASN A 530 22.02 8.02 -19.44
N LYS A 531 22.53 9.23 -19.60
CA LYS A 531 23.94 9.52 -19.62
C LYS A 531 24.39 10.17 -18.34
N LYS A 532 25.58 9.80 -17.87
CA LYS A 532 26.18 10.42 -16.70
C LYS A 532 26.84 11.75 -17.07
N ILE A 533 26.40 12.83 -16.44
CA ILE A 533 26.98 14.16 -16.63
C ILE A 533 28.23 14.30 -15.75
N THR A 534 29.31 14.86 -16.32
CA THR A 534 30.52 15.17 -15.54
C THR A 534 30.35 16.54 -14.88
N PRO A 535 30.46 16.65 -13.54
CA PRO A 535 30.24 17.92 -12.86
C PRO A 535 31.30 18.97 -13.21
N THR A 536 30.88 20.23 -13.27
CA THR A 536 31.81 21.36 -13.37
C THR A 536 32.27 21.76 -11.96
N THR A 537 33.55 22.09 -11.78
CA THR A 537 34.07 22.52 -10.47
C THR A 537 34.31 24.02 -10.41
N ILE A 538 33.79 24.67 -9.37
CA ILE A 538 34.01 26.07 -9.04
C ILE A 538 34.75 26.15 -7.70
N ASN A 539 35.78 26.99 -7.63
CA ASN A 539 36.52 27.25 -6.39
C ASN A 539 36.42 28.74 -6.06
N GLY A 540 36.03 29.05 -4.82
CA GLY A 540 36.11 30.36 -4.21
C GLY A 540 37.55 30.75 -3.84
N THR A 541 37.64 31.70 -2.92
CA THR A 541 38.86 32.28 -2.39
C THR A 541 38.94 32.04 -0.88
N SER A 542 39.92 32.63 -0.20
CA SER A 542 40.04 32.51 1.26
C SER A 542 39.41 33.69 2.01
N GLY A 543 38.46 34.39 1.39
CA GLY A 543 37.64 35.39 2.07
C GLY A 543 36.22 35.35 1.51
N ASN A 544 35.31 36.08 2.14
CA ASN A 544 33.87 36.01 1.87
C ASN A 544 33.52 36.15 0.37
N ASP A 545 33.01 35.06 -0.19
CA ASP A 545 32.61 34.93 -1.59
C ASP A 545 31.07 34.89 -1.73
N VAL A 546 30.59 35.27 -2.91
CA VAL A 546 29.17 35.13 -3.30
C VAL A 546 29.14 34.43 -4.66
N LEU A 547 28.65 33.19 -4.67
CA LEU A 547 28.68 32.29 -5.83
C LEU A 547 27.23 31.94 -6.22
N ASN A 548 26.77 32.44 -7.37
CA ASN A 548 25.46 32.11 -7.91
C ASN A 548 25.60 30.99 -8.94
N ILE A 549 24.90 29.88 -8.72
CA ILE A 549 24.97 28.66 -9.52
C ILE A 549 23.67 28.52 -10.30
N VAL A 550 23.79 28.49 -11.62
CA VAL A 550 22.67 28.33 -12.57
C VAL A 550 22.82 27.08 -13.44
N ASP A 551 24.03 26.52 -13.50
CA ASP A 551 24.33 25.28 -14.22
C ASP A 551 24.25 24.08 -13.28
N SER A 552 24.08 22.88 -13.82
CA SER A 552 24.07 21.62 -13.07
C SER A 552 24.61 20.46 -13.92
N PRO A 553 25.25 19.43 -13.31
CA PRO A 553 25.67 19.35 -11.91
C PRO A 553 26.96 20.15 -11.68
N VAL A 554 27.06 20.83 -10.54
CA VAL A 554 28.23 21.64 -10.15
C VAL A 554 28.76 21.20 -8.78
N ILE A 555 30.09 21.19 -8.64
CA ILE A 555 30.77 21.06 -7.36
C ILE A 555 31.38 22.41 -7.01
N VAL A 556 30.98 22.99 -5.88
CA VAL A 556 31.48 24.28 -5.38
C VAL A 556 32.32 24.06 -4.13
N TYR A 557 33.54 24.57 -4.13
CA TYR A 557 34.36 24.72 -2.93
C TYR A 557 34.49 26.20 -2.59
N ALA A 558 33.77 26.71 -1.60
CA ALA A 558 33.82 28.12 -1.20
C ALA A 558 35.10 28.46 -0.42
N LEU A 559 35.58 27.51 0.40
CA LEU A 559 36.88 27.45 1.09
C LEU A 559 36.93 28.13 2.46
N ALA A 560 37.25 29.42 2.55
CA ALA A 560 37.40 30.06 3.85
C ALA A 560 36.85 31.48 3.79
N GLY A 561 36.09 31.88 4.80
CA GLY A 561 35.30 33.09 4.73
C GLY A 561 33.91 32.83 5.28
N ASN A 562 33.08 33.86 5.33
CA ASN A 562 31.65 33.65 5.47
C ASN A 562 31.06 33.82 4.08
N ASP A 563 30.82 32.70 3.42
CA ASP A 563 30.54 32.59 2.00
C ASP A 563 29.03 32.39 1.76
N VAL A 564 28.56 32.82 0.59
CA VAL A 564 27.19 32.58 0.13
C VAL A 564 27.25 31.80 -1.17
N VAL A 565 26.79 30.56 -1.16
CA VAL A 565 26.60 29.73 -2.37
C VAL A 565 25.10 29.62 -2.62
N ASN A 566 24.64 30.21 -3.71
CA ASN A 566 23.22 30.21 -4.07
C ASN A 566 23.00 29.38 -5.34
N GLY A 567 22.53 28.16 -5.17
CA GLY A 567 22.10 27.23 -6.21
C GLY A 567 20.59 27.12 -6.38
N SER A 568 19.80 28.04 -5.80
CA SER A 568 18.34 28.02 -5.88
C SER A 568 17.78 28.11 -7.31
N GLN A 569 18.60 28.53 -8.27
CA GLN A 569 18.25 28.60 -9.70
C GLN A 569 18.90 27.50 -10.55
N SER A 570 19.66 26.60 -9.92
CA SER A 570 20.24 25.47 -10.63
C SER A 570 19.21 24.35 -10.77
N PRO A 571 19.28 23.52 -11.83
CA PRO A 571 18.43 22.34 -11.98
C PRO A 571 18.57 21.28 -10.86
N GLY A 572 19.58 21.39 -9.99
CA GLY A 572 19.82 20.47 -8.88
C GLY A 572 21.11 19.64 -9.00
N ALA A 573 21.22 18.53 -8.27
CA ALA A 573 22.32 17.55 -8.37
C ALA A 573 23.73 18.10 -8.11
N ASN A 574 23.84 19.13 -7.29
CA ASN A 574 25.07 19.82 -6.97
C ASN A 574 25.68 19.35 -5.65
N GLN A 575 26.94 19.73 -5.44
CA GLN A 575 27.63 19.59 -4.17
C GLN A 575 28.23 20.93 -3.77
N PHE A 576 27.78 21.50 -2.66
CA PHE A 576 28.31 22.76 -2.14
C PHE A 576 29.06 22.53 -0.83
N TYR A 577 30.34 22.92 -0.81
CA TYR A 577 31.21 22.88 0.36
C TYR A 577 31.49 24.31 0.82
N GLY A 578 31.02 24.67 2.02
CA GLY A 578 31.22 25.99 2.65
C GLY A 578 32.67 26.20 3.07
N GLY A 579 33.17 25.33 3.95
CA GLY A 579 34.56 25.34 4.35
C GLY A 579 34.75 25.86 5.76
N THR A 580 35.52 26.93 5.95
CA THR A 580 35.69 27.52 7.30
C THR A 580 35.10 28.91 7.38
N GLY A 581 34.31 29.17 8.42
CA GLY A 581 33.58 30.41 8.65
C GLY A 581 32.08 30.15 8.57
N ASN A 582 31.26 31.17 8.78
CA ASN A 582 29.81 30.99 8.86
C ASN A 582 29.20 31.18 7.47
N ASP A 583 28.83 30.09 6.83
CA ASP A 583 28.45 30.04 5.43
C ASP A 583 26.94 29.96 5.24
N THR A 584 26.48 30.33 4.06
CA THR A 584 25.08 30.22 3.63
C THR A 584 25.03 29.44 2.33
N LEU A 585 24.53 28.22 2.38
CA LEU A 585 24.43 27.32 1.23
C LEU A 585 22.94 27.10 0.91
N ILE A 586 22.50 27.57 -0.24
CA ILE A 586 21.12 27.41 -0.70
C ILE A 586 21.15 26.46 -1.90
N GLY A 587 20.53 25.30 -1.76
CA GLY A 587 20.34 24.32 -2.84
C GLY A 587 18.96 24.41 -3.49
N ASN A 588 18.73 23.50 -4.40
CA ASN A 588 17.47 23.22 -5.09
C ASN A 588 17.27 21.69 -5.10
N ASN A 589 17.15 21.05 -6.27
CA ASN A 589 16.73 19.66 -6.34
C ASN A 589 17.89 18.66 -6.12
N TYR A 590 17.72 17.57 -5.36
CA TYR A 590 18.72 16.49 -5.24
C TYR A 590 20.16 16.95 -4.91
N ASP A 591 20.29 18.01 -4.12
CA ASP A 591 21.57 18.65 -3.79
C ASP A 591 22.21 18.04 -2.54
N GLN A 592 23.54 18.19 -2.45
CA GLN A 592 24.31 17.88 -1.25
C GLN A 592 24.99 19.15 -0.73
N LEU A 593 24.70 19.52 0.51
CA LEU A 593 25.25 20.71 1.14
C LEU A 593 26.13 20.31 2.33
N PHE A 594 27.31 20.90 2.43
CA PHE A 594 28.29 20.65 3.49
C PHE A 594 28.75 22.00 4.07
N GLY A 595 28.31 22.36 5.28
CA GLY A 595 28.74 23.58 5.97
C GLY A 595 30.23 23.52 6.38
N GLU A 596 30.63 22.36 6.90
CA GLU A 596 31.97 22.02 7.39
C GLU A 596 32.34 22.65 8.74
N ALA A 597 32.80 23.91 8.82
CA ALA A 597 33.23 24.48 10.09
C ALA A 597 32.84 25.94 10.25
N GLY A 598 31.87 26.20 11.12
CA GLY A 598 31.29 27.50 11.34
C GLY A 598 29.91 27.35 11.94
N ASN A 599 29.18 28.44 12.06
CA ASN A 599 27.74 28.37 12.30
C ASN A 599 27.05 28.65 10.96
N ASP A 600 26.65 27.60 10.29
CA ASP A 600 26.28 27.58 8.88
C ASP A 600 24.76 27.54 8.71
N TYR A 601 24.27 28.06 7.59
CA TYR A 601 22.87 28.01 7.19
C TYR A 601 22.77 27.25 5.87
N LEU A 602 22.12 26.09 5.90
CA LEU A 602 21.93 25.19 4.77
C LEU A 602 20.44 25.09 4.47
N ASP A 603 20.02 25.34 3.23
CA ASP A 603 18.61 25.44 2.88
C ASP A 603 18.33 24.81 1.52
N VAL A 604 17.52 23.76 1.53
CA VAL A 604 16.93 23.11 0.33
C VAL A 604 15.41 23.08 0.41
N ALA A 605 14.79 23.83 1.33
CA ALA A 605 13.36 23.72 1.63
C ALA A 605 12.45 24.14 0.45
N ASN A 606 13.00 24.80 -0.56
CA ASN A 606 12.30 25.18 -1.79
C ASN A 606 12.63 24.26 -3.00
N GLY A 607 13.51 23.28 -2.82
CA GLY A 607 13.90 22.33 -3.87
C GLY A 607 13.21 20.98 -3.73
N LEU A 608 13.22 20.17 -4.79
CA LEU A 608 12.56 18.86 -4.84
C LEU A 608 13.56 17.71 -4.73
N GLY A 609 13.04 16.50 -4.51
CA GLY A 609 13.85 15.28 -4.50
C GLY A 609 14.69 15.12 -3.22
N GLU A 610 15.30 13.95 -3.09
CA GLU A 610 16.04 13.57 -1.88
C GLU A 610 17.37 14.36 -1.79
N ASN A 611 17.45 15.31 -0.88
CA ASN A 611 18.65 16.11 -0.58
C ASN A 611 19.41 15.55 0.63
N THR A 612 20.66 15.96 0.77
CA THR A 612 21.49 15.60 1.93
C THR A 612 22.27 16.80 2.46
N LEU A 613 22.04 17.17 3.72
CA LEU A 613 22.65 18.33 4.36
C LEU A 613 23.53 17.88 5.54
N TYR A 614 24.76 18.40 5.59
CA TYR A 614 25.70 18.20 6.70
C TYR A 614 26.11 19.57 7.26
N GLY A 615 25.75 19.86 8.50
CA GLY A 615 26.12 21.10 9.22
C GLY A 615 27.63 21.15 9.43
N GLY A 616 28.14 20.21 10.23
CA GLY A 616 29.56 20.09 10.48
C GLY A 616 29.92 20.49 11.91
N LYS A 617 30.86 21.43 12.06
CA LYS A 617 31.26 21.94 13.38
C LYS A 617 30.74 23.33 13.60
N GLY A 618 29.97 23.50 14.66
CA GLY A 618 29.44 24.76 15.15
C GLY A 618 27.94 24.63 15.30
N ASN A 619 27.25 25.76 15.45
CA ASN A 619 25.80 25.72 15.66
C ASN A 619 25.13 26.07 14.34
N ASP A 620 24.64 25.05 13.67
CA ASP A 620 24.17 25.10 12.29
C ASP A 620 22.65 25.13 12.21
N THR A 621 22.12 25.59 11.09
CA THR A 621 20.68 25.58 10.79
C THR A 621 20.48 24.93 9.44
N LEU A 622 19.79 23.80 9.42
CA LEU A 622 19.53 22.98 8.24
C LEU A 622 18.02 22.94 7.98
N LEU A 623 17.59 23.43 6.82
CA LEU A 623 16.20 23.44 6.40
C LEU A 623 16.02 22.56 5.16
N ALA A 624 15.04 21.66 5.22
CA ALA A 624 14.69 20.81 4.08
C ALA A 624 13.17 20.56 4.05
N ASN A 625 12.71 19.67 3.18
CA ASN A 625 11.29 19.41 3.00
C ASN A 625 10.92 17.92 2.96
N VAL A 626 11.12 17.21 1.84
CA VAL A 626 10.45 15.95 1.52
C VAL A 626 11.47 14.86 1.22
N ASN A 627 11.49 13.83 2.08
CA ASN A 627 12.37 12.66 1.98
C ASN A 627 13.88 13.02 2.04
N ASP A 628 14.23 14.00 2.87
CA ASP A 628 15.59 14.51 3.00
C ASP A 628 16.35 13.87 4.16
N GLN A 629 17.68 14.03 4.13
CA GLN A 629 18.58 13.62 5.21
C GLN A 629 19.37 14.82 5.74
N LEU A 630 19.26 15.09 7.04
CA LEU A 630 19.92 16.22 7.71
C LEU A 630 20.80 15.69 8.85
N PHE A 631 22.04 16.14 8.88
CA PHE A 631 23.03 15.79 9.90
C PHE A 631 23.61 17.07 10.51
N GLY A 632 23.35 17.36 11.79
CA GLY A 632 23.95 18.49 12.51
C GLY A 632 25.45 18.30 12.75
N GLU A 633 25.80 17.08 13.18
CA GLU A 633 27.15 16.64 13.57
C GLU A 633 27.62 17.20 14.93
N ALA A 634 28.28 18.35 15.00
CA ALA A 634 28.92 18.80 16.25
C ALA A 634 28.65 20.26 16.56
N GLY A 635 27.84 20.51 17.58
CA GLY A 635 27.47 21.80 18.11
C GLY A 635 25.98 21.78 18.42
N ASN A 636 25.38 22.95 18.69
CA ASN A 636 23.95 23.01 19.00
C ASN A 636 23.19 23.42 17.74
N ASP A 637 22.62 22.44 17.06
CA ASP A 637 22.10 22.56 15.71
C ASP A 637 20.58 22.69 15.70
N THR A 638 20.03 23.21 14.60
CA THR A 638 18.59 23.25 14.33
C THR A 638 18.32 22.60 13.00
N LEU A 639 17.61 21.48 13.00
CA LEU A 639 17.22 20.71 11.83
C LEU A 639 15.70 20.78 11.70
N ASP A 640 15.20 21.32 10.58
CA ASP A 640 13.77 21.57 10.39
C ASP A 640 13.30 21.06 9.02
N VAL A 641 12.42 20.06 9.06
CA VAL A 641 11.67 19.54 7.91
C VAL A 641 10.16 19.72 8.10
N SER A 642 9.73 20.45 9.13
CA SER A 642 8.32 20.55 9.53
C SER A 642 7.41 21.20 8.49
N ASN A 643 7.98 21.92 7.51
CA ASN A 643 7.26 22.56 6.41
C ASN A 643 7.08 21.67 5.16
N GLY A 644 7.62 20.44 5.13
CA GLY A 644 7.49 19.49 4.01
C GLY A 644 6.99 18.12 4.47
N GLY A 645 6.42 17.30 3.59
CA GLY A 645 5.98 15.92 3.92
C GLY A 645 7.08 14.86 3.78
N GLY A 646 6.69 13.62 3.48
CA GLY A 646 7.64 12.52 3.21
C GLY A 646 8.24 11.87 4.46
N ASN A 647 9.20 10.96 4.25
CA ASN A 647 9.90 10.26 5.32
C ASN A 647 11.31 10.83 5.44
N ASN A 648 11.52 11.77 6.36
CA ASN A 648 12.80 12.43 6.55
C ASN A 648 13.64 11.73 7.63
N PHE A 649 14.95 11.91 7.55
CA PHE A 649 15.91 11.44 8.56
C PHE A 649 16.71 12.61 9.10
N LEU A 650 16.60 12.86 10.41
CA LEU A 650 17.30 13.94 11.12
C LEU A 650 18.19 13.33 12.20
N ASP A 651 19.47 13.72 12.22
CA ASP A 651 20.47 13.34 13.23
C ASP A 651 21.17 14.59 13.74
N GLY A 652 20.89 14.99 14.99
CA GLY A 652 21.48 16.17 15.64
C GLY A 652 22.98 15.99 15.86
N GLY A 653 23.36 14.86 16.44
CA GLY A 653 24.75 14.48 16.64
C GLY A 653 25.23 14.81 18.05
N ALA A 654 26.11 15.80 18.22
CA ALA A 654 26.71 16.14 19.50
C ALA A 654 26.50 17.61 19.84
N GLY A 655 25.67 17.87 20.84
CA GLY A 655 25.36 19.18 21.40
C GLY A 655 23.93 19.18 21.88
N ASN A 656 23.34 20.37 22.05
CA ASN A 656 21.95 20.47 22.44
C ASN A 656 21.15 20.92 21.22
N ASP A 657 20.50 19.98 20.57
CA ASP A 657 19.95 20.12 19.22
C ASP A 657 18.43 20.32 19.25
N ILE A 658 17.91 20.95 18.19
CA ILE A 658 16.48 21.11 17.96
C ILE A 658 16.11 20.43 16.64
N LEU A 659 15.30 19.38 16.71
CA LEU A 659 14.84 18.62 15.56
C LEU A 659 13.32 18.77 15.42
N LEU A 660 12.88 19.32 14.29
CA LEU A 660 11.48 19.61 13.99
C LEU A 660 11.03 18.82 12.75
N ALA A 661 9.96 18.05 12.90
CA ALA A 661 9.43 17.20 11.85
C ALA A 661 7.90 17.11 11.91
N ASN A 662 7.28 16.30 11.05
CA ASN A 662 5.84 16.08 11.09
C ASN A 662 5.44 14.59 11.06
N THR A 663 5.43 13.93 9.91
CA THR A 663 4.70 12.70 9.65
C THR A 663 5.62 11.68 9.00
N ASN A 664 5.82 10.54 9.67
CA ASN A 664 6.62 9.40 9.18
C ASN A 664 8.13 9.66 9.16
N ASP A 665 8.62 10.47 10.11
CA ASP A 665 10.01 10.88 10.19
C ASP A 665 10.80 10.10 11.27
N GLN A 666 12.12 10.08 11.12
CA GLN A 666 13.06 9.57 12.12
C GLN A 666 13.94 10.72 12.64
N LEU A 667 13.90 10.94 13.95
CA LEU A 667 14.64 11.99 14.65
C LEU A 667 15.57 11.35 15.68
N LEU A 668 16.87 11.62 15.58
CA LEU A 668 17.90 11.20 16.52
C LEU A 668 18.56 12.45 17.12
N GLY A 669 18.42 12.67 18.44
CA GLY A 669 19.07 13.77 19.15
C GLY A 669 20.58 13.56 19.22
N GLY A 670 20.99 12.47 19.85
CA GLY A 670 22.39 12.05 19.92
C GLY A 670 22.98 12.27 21.30
N ALA A 671 23.93 13.19 21.46
CA ALA A 671 24.61 13.45 22.72
C ALA A 671 24.49 14.92 23.14
N GLY A 672 23.85 15.16 24.27
CA GLY A 672 23.57 16.46 24.85
C GLY A 672 22.07 16.54 25.15
N ASN A 673 21.57 17.71 25.53
CA ASN A 673 20.17 17.85 25.92
C ASN A 673 19.36 18.37 24.74
N ASP A 674 18.63 17.47 24.10
CA ASP A 674 18.01 17.68 22.80
C ASP A 674 16.50 17.96 22.92
N THR A 675 15.94 18.59 21.89
CA THR A 675 14.49 18.83 21.77
C THR A 675 14.00 18.31 20.42
N LEU A 676 13.21 17.24 20.46
CA LEU A 676 12.64 16.57 19.29
C LEU A 676 11.13 16.80 19.27
N ASN A 677 10.60 17.35 18.18
CA ASN A 677 9.19 17.69 18.07
C ASN A 677 8.57 17.24 16.74
N ALA A 678 7.62 16.30 16.84
CA ALA A 678 6.78 15.82 15.75
C ALA A 678 5.27 15.93 16.07
N ALA A 679 4.88 16.88 16.93
CA ALA A 679 3.52 16.98 17.47
C ALA A 679 2.41 17.29 16.44
N ASN A 680 2.78 17.84 15.27
CA ASN A 680 1.83 18.32 14.26
C ASN A 680 1.53 17.29 13.15
N GLY A 681 2.11 16.08 13.21
CA GLY A 681 1.85 15.01 12.26
C GLY A 681 0.77 14.03 12.71
N SER A 682 0.26 13.24 11.77
CA SER A 682 -0.66 12.11 12.05
C SER A 682 -0.05 10.74 11.74
N GLY A 683 1.25 10.72 11.41
CA GLY A 683 1.99 9.55 10.94
C GLY A 683 2.63 8.75 12.05
N TYR A 684 3.53 7.84 11.66
CA TYR A 684 4.38 7.07 12.57
C TYR A 684 5.77 7.68 12.66
N ASN A 685 6.07 8.42 13.73
CA ASN A 685 7.41 8.96 13.93
C ASN A 685 8.22 8.11 14.92
N LEU A 686 9.54 8.08 14.72
CA LEU A 686 10.51 7.54 15.68
C LEU A 686 11.37 8.68 16.20
N LEU A 687 11.27 8.95 17.51
CA LEU A 687 12.07 9.94 18.22
C LEU A 687 12.99 9.22 19.21
N ASP A 688 14.30 9.46 19.11
CA ASP A 688 15.32 8.93 20.02
C ASP A 688 16.18 10.09 20.54
N GLY A 689 16.08 10.42 21.83
CA GLY A 689 16.83 11.51 22.47
C GLY A 689 18.32 11.18 22.55
N GLY A 690 18.65 9.99 23.03
CA GLY A 690 20.01 9.48 23.08
C GLY A 690 20.63 9.66 24.46
N ALA A 691 21.58 10.58 24.61
CA ALA A 691 22.29 10.78 25.86
C ALA A 691 22.26 12.23 26.31
N GLY A 692 21.53 12.52 27.38
CA GLY A 692 21.34 13.83 27.97
C GLY A 692 19.96 13.89 28.59
N ALA A 693 19.54 15.07 29.02
CA ALA A 693 18.17 15.26 29.50
C ALA A 693 17.35 15.88 28.37
N ASP A 694 16.55 15.04 27.71
CA ASP A 694 15.93 15.31 26.42
C ASP A 694 14.43 15.62 26.55
N ILE A 695 13.89 16.36 25.57
CA ILE A 695 12.46 16.66 25.47
C ILE A 695 11.93 16.13 24.14
N LEU A 696 11.09 15.11 24.19
CA LEU A 696 10.46 14.48 23.03
C LEU A 696 8.96 14.77 23.06
N THR A 697 8.43 15.35 21.98
CA THR A 697 6.99 15.58 21.82
C THR A 697 6.50 15.00 20.51
N ALA A 698 5.45 14.17 20.56
CA ALA A 698 4.88 13.55 19.37
C ALA A 698 3.34 13.56 19.37
N GLY A 699 2.77 13.38 18.18
CA GLY A 699 1.35 13.23 17.94
C GLY A 699 1.11 12.22 16.81
N GLY A 700 0.02 11.46 16.89
CA GLY A 700 -0.22 10.36 15.95
C GLY A 700 0.08 8.99 16.55
N TYR A 701 0.84 8.15 15.85
CA TYR A 701 1.17 6.79 16.28
C TYR A 701 2.69 6.65 16.43
N ASP A 702 3.26 7.04 17.57
CA ASP A 702 4.70 7.28 17.63
C ASP A 702 5.45 6.36 18.59
N GLN A 703 6.77 6.30 18.39
CA GLN A 703 7.71 5.72 19.34
C GLN A 703 8.67 6.80 19.85
N LEU A 704 8.71 6.98 21.17
CA LEU A 704 9.59 7.93 21.85
C LEU A 704 10.55 7.15 22.76
N LEU A 705 11.85 7.39 22.59
CA LEU A 705 12.93 6.80 23.37
C LEU A 705 13.73 7.95 23.99
N GLY A 706 13.73 8.08 25.33
CA GLY A 706 14.52 9.09 26.03
C GLY A 706 16.02 8.76 25.94
N GLY A 707 16.39 7.60 26.48
CA GLY A 707 17.74 7.07 26.39
C GLY A 707 18.45 7.13 27.73
N ALA A 708 19.41 8.05 27.90
CA ALA A 708 20.18 8.18 29.13
C ALA A 708 20.24 9.63 29.63
N GLY A 709 19.59 9.88 30.75
CA GLY A 709 19.49 11.15 31.45
C GLY A 709 18.05 11.32 31.92
N ASP A 710 17.70 12.48 32.46
CA ASP A 710 16.37 12.70 33.02
C ASP A 710 15.47 13.31 31.93
N ASP A 711 14.66 12.47 31.28
CA ASP A 711 13.97 12.81 30.03
C ASP A 711 12.49 13.20 30.22
N ILE A 712 11.94 13.94 29.26
CA ILE A 712 10.51 14.27 29.18
C ILE A 712 9.95 13.78 27.85
N LEU A 713 9.04 12.82 27.92
CA LEU A 713 8.35 12.25 26.75
C LEU A 713 6.87 12.60 26.82
N ASP A 714 6.39 13.41 25.88
CA ASP A 714 4.99 13.89 25.85
C ASP A 714 4.26 13.46 24.57
N ALA A 715 3.36 12.50 24.72
CA ALA A 715 2.37 12.08 23.73
C ALA A 715 0.93 12.38 24.19
N SER A 716 0.74 13.26 25.19
CA SER A 716 -0.57 13.48 25.83
C SER A 716 -1.62 14.13 24.92
N ASN A 717 -1.20 14.85 23.88
CA ASN A 717 -2.09 15.42 22.87
C ASN A 717 -2.35 14.46 21.69
N SER A 718 -1.79 13.24 21.72
CA SER A 718 -1.97 12.23 20.69
C SER A 718 -3.31 11.51 20.83
N THR A 719 -3.79 10.93 19.72
CA THR A 719 -4.97 10.05 19.71
C THR A 719 -4.65 8.64 19.20
N GLY A 720 -3.45 8.42 18.65
CA GLY A 720 -3.00 7.09 18.24
C GLY A 720 -2.38 6.31 19.41
N TYR A 721 -1.98 5.08 19.11
CA TYR A 721 -1.25 4.20 20.03
C TYR A 721 0.23 4.59 20.02
N ASN A 722 0.78 4.96 21.17
CA ASN A 722 2.18 5.38 21.31
C ASN A 722 2.95 4.45 22.24
N ILE A 723 4.26 4.33 22.00
CA ILE A 723 5.21 3.61 22.85
C ILE A 723 6.24 4.61 23.37
N LEU A 724 6.27 4.80 24.68
CA LEU A 724 7.21 5.69 25.37
C LEU A 724 8.16 4.85 26.24
N SER A 725 9.46 5.09 26.13
CA SER A 725 10.49 4.47 26.99
C SER A 725 11.44 5.54 27.51
N GLY A 726 11.49 5.74 28.83
CA GLY A 726 12.41 6.67 29.48
C GLY A 726 13.86 6.25 29.33
N GLY A 727 14.21 5.09 29.89
CA GLY A 727 15.52 4.48 29.71
C GLY A 727 16.32 4.47 31.00
N LYS A 728 17.28 5.38 31.17
CA LYS A 728 18.05 5.53 32.41
C LYS A 728 17.97 6.97 32.87
N GLY A 729 17.75 7.20 34.15
CA GLY A 729 17.57 8.53 34.72
C GLY A 729 16.14 8.66 35.22
N ASP A 730 15.83 9.80 35.85
CA ASP A 730 14.52 10.01 36.44
C ASP A 730 13.59 10.66 35.39
N ASP A 731 12.75 9.85 34.74
CA ASP A 731 12.03 10.22 33.52
C ASP A 731 10.57 10.65 33.77
N ASN A 732 10.02 11.52 32.90
CA ASN A 732 8.62 11.94 32.91
C ASN A 732 7.92 11.57 31.60
N LEU A 733 7.03 10.58 31.66
CA LEU A 733 6.28 10.07 30.51
C LEU A 733 4.81 10.48 30.60
N LEU A 734 4.29 11.18 29.60
CA LEU A 734 2.90 11.64 29.51
C LEU A 734 2.19 11.05 28.29
N ALA A 735 1.01 10.46 28.53
CA ALA A 735 0.18 9.84 27.50
C ALA A 735 -1.32 10.04 27.82
N SER A 736 -2.22 9.64 26.91
CA SER A 736 -3.65 9.92 27.05
C SER A 736 -4.61 8.85 26.53
N PHE A 737 -4.21 8.01 25.57
CA PHE A 737 -5.12 7.06 24.92
C PHE A 737 -4.78 5.62 25.26
N ASN A 738 -4.54 4.76 24.26
CA ASN A 738 -4.18 3.36 24.48
C ASN A 738 -2.68 3.28 24.30
N ASP A 739 -1.91 3.62 25.32
CA ASP A 739 -0.47 3.79 25.19
C ASP A 739 0.31 2.77 26.04
N GLN A 740 1.59 2.58 25.70
CA GLN A 740 2.53 1.80 26.49
C GLN A 740 3.66 2.70 26.98
N LEU A 741 3.85 2.75 28.30
CA LEU A 741 4.88 3.55 28.96
C LEU A 741 5.82 2.60 29.71
N ASN A 742 7.12 2.80 29.53
CA ASN A 742 8.16 2.14 30.31
C ASN A 742 9.10 3.18 30.92
N GLY A 743 9.24 3.20 32.24
CA GLY A 743 10.15 4.08 32.97
C GLY A 743 11.60 3.68 32.68
N GLY A 744 12.03 2.56 33.26
CA GLY A 744 13.35 1.98 33.00
C GLY A 744 14.17 1.92 34.29
N ASP A 745 15.36 2.53 34.31
CA ASP A 745 16.19 2.63 35.50
C ASP A 745 16.15 4.07 36.04
N GLY A 746 15.49 4.33 37.17
CA GLY A 746 15.40 5.66 37.79
C GLY A 746 14.12 5.85 38.59
N GLU A 747 13.93 6.98 39.25
CA GLU A 747 12.64 7.30 39.89
C GLU A 747 11.71 7.98 38.88
N ASP A 748 10.86 7.19 38.22
CA ASP A 748 10.11 7.63 37.05
C ASP A 748 8.67 8.08 37.37
N ILE A 749 8.15 9.01 36.56
CA ILE A 749 6.75 9.44 36.60
C ILE A 749 6.07 9.07 35.28
N LEU A 750 5.16 8.10 35.35
CA LEU A 750 4.36 7.64 34.21
C LEU A 750 2.91 8.10 34.38
N ASN A 751 2.43 8.96 33.50
CA ASN A 751 1.11 9.55 33.61
C ASN A 751 0.26 9.35 32.34
N ALA A 752 -0.66 8.40 32.43
CA ALA A 752 -1.71 8.17 31.43
C ALA A 752 -3.11 8.57 31.95
N SER A 753 -3.19 9.35 33.03
CA SER A 753 -4.47 9.68 33.67
C SER A 753 -5.33 10.66 32.87
N ASN A 754 -4.73 11.34 31.88
CA ASN A 754 -5.37 12.35 31.03
C ASN A 754 -6.05 11.74 29.80
N GLY A 755 -6.92 10.75 29.99
CA GLY A 755 -7.79 10.26 28.91
C GLY A 755 -8.51 8.97 29.30
N GLY A 756 -9.01 8.23 28.31
CA GLY A 756 -9.95 7.12 28.53
C GLY A 756 -9.60 5.83 27.81
N GLY A 757 -8.37 5.67 27.32
CA GLY A 757 -7.90 4.42 26.74
C GLY A 757 -7.34 3.47 27.80
N ASN A 758 -7.06 2.23 27.38
CA ASN A 758 -6.48 1.19 28.22
C ASN A 758 -4.95 1.22 28.03
N ASN A 759 -4.23 1.62 29.06
CA ASN A 759 -2.79 1.82 29.04
C ASN A 759 -2.04 0.70 29.77
N ILE A 760 -0.77 0.54 29.41
CA ILE A 760 0.19 -0.32 30.13
C ILE A 760 1.34 0.56 30.61
N LEU A 761 1.51 0.67 31.93
CA LEU A 761 2.58 1.42 32.58
C LEU A 761 3.48 0.43 33.32
N ASN A 762 4.78 0.49 33.06
CA ASN A 762 5.80 -0.29 33.77
C ASN A 762 6.85 0.68 34.34
N GLY A 763 7.08 0.68 35.65
CA GLY A 763 8.13 1.49 36.28
C GLY A 763 9.53 0.89 36.07
N ASP A 764 9.63 -0.44 36.11
CA ASP A 764 10.88 -1.21 36.01
C ASP A 764 11.74 -1.11 37.28
N LYS A 765 12.79 -0.29 37.35
CA LYS A 765 13.65 -0.16 38.53
C LYS A 765 13.67 1.26 39.06
N GLY A 766 13.34 1.40 40.34
CA GLY A 766 13.39 2.66 41.08
C GLY A 766 12.09 2.84 41.85
N ALA A 767 11.94 3.99 42.49
CA ALA A 767 10.72 4.30 43.24
C ALA A 767 9.80 5.13 42.34
N ASP A 768 8.87 4.46 41.67
CA ASP A 768 8.14 5.03 40.53
C ASP A 768 6.75 5.53 40.91
N VAL A 769 6.25 6.51 40.16
CA VAL A 769 4.87 7.03 40.29
C VAL A 769 4.10 6.75 39.02
N LEU A 770 3.16 5.81 39.09
CA LEU A 770 2.31 5.39 37.97
C LEU A 770 0.88 5.90 38.17
N LEU A 771 0.41 6.73 37.24
CA LEU A 771 -0.92 7.34 37.27
C LEU A 771 -1.77 6.86 36.09
N GLY A 772 -2.83 6.11 36.41
CA GLY A 772 -3.82 5.62 35.44
C GLY A 772 -5.23 6.20 35.67
N ASN A 773 -6.15 5.84 34.79
CA ASN A 773 -7.55 6.22 34.82
C ASN A 773 -8.53 5.08 34.48
N PHE A 774 -8.46 4.41 33.33
CA PHE A 774 -9.55 3.55 32.82
C PHE A 774 -9.11 2.19 32.25
N ASN A 775 -9.32 1.13 33.02
CA ASN A 775 -8.90 -0.25 32.70
C ASN A 775 -7.40 -0.37 32.37
N ASP A 776 -6.58 0.36 33.11
CA ASP A 776 -5.14 0.36 32.92
C ASP A 776 -4.48 -0.80 33.66
N GLN A 777 -3.30 -1.19 33.17
CA GLN A 777 -2.37 -2.07 33.86
C GLN A 777 -1.16 -1.27 34.32
N LEU A 778 -0.94 -1.21 35.62
CA LEU A 778 0.20 -0.56 36.25
C LEU A 778 1.05 -1.64 36.92
N ASN A 779 2.34 -1.69 36.58
CA ASN A 779 3.33 -2.55 37.22
C ASN A 779 4.46 -1.67 37.75
N GLY A 780 4.68 -1.62 39.06
CA GLY A 780 5.74 -0.82 39.69
C GLY A 780 7.11 -1.37 39.31
N GLY A 781 7.49 -2.53 39.86
CA GLY A 781 8.72 -3.20 39.50
C GLY A 781 9.60 -3.45 40.71
N ASP A 782 10.82 -2.91 40.71
CA ASP A 782 11.76 -2.97 41.83
C ASP A 782 11.93 -1.58 42.46
N GLY A 783 11.39 -1.35 43.65
CA GLY A 783 11.52 -0.13 44.46
C GLY A 783 10.22 0.17 45.18
N ASP A 784 10.18 1.27 45.94
CA ASP A 784 8.98 1.61 46.74
C ASP A 784 8.02 2.46 45.87
N ASP A 785 7.06 1.82 45.22
CA ASP A 785 6.28 2.42 44.13
C ASP A 785 4.94 3.02 44.58
N ILE A 786 4.44 4.01 43.83
CA ILE A 786 3.09 4.58 44.00
C ILE A 786 2.27 4.33 42.74
N LEU A 787 1.30 3.44 42.83
CA LEU A 787 0.36 3.12 41.74
C LEU A 787 -1.01 3.70 42.08
N ASN A 788 -1.50 4.63 41.25
CA ASN A 788 -2.71 5.39 41.57
C ASN A 788 -3.69 5.48 40.38
N VAL A 789 -4.88 4.89 40.59
CA VAL A 789 -6.04 5.00 39.68
C VAL A 789 -7.27 5.56 40.39
N SER A 790 -7.11 6.13 41.59
CA SER A 790 -8.20 6.50 42.51
C SER A 790 -9.16 7.58 41.98
N ASN A 791 -8.73 8.38 41.00
CA ASN A 791 -9.57 9.39 40.33
C ASN A 791 -10.28 8.85 39.08
N GLY A 792 -9.96 7.62 38.67
CA GLY A 792 -10.41 7.01 37.44
C GLY A 792 -11.65 6.12 37.58
N ALA A 793 -11.93 5.37 36.51
CA ALA A 793 -13.01 4.39 36.43
C ALA A 793 -12.49 3.07 35.83
N GLY A 794 -13.41 2.16 35.47
CA GLY A 794 -13.01 0.87 34.90
C GLY A 794 -12.40 -0.09 35.94
N ASN A 795 -12.00 -1.27 35.47
CA ASN A 795 -11.38 -2.30 36.31
C ASN A 795 -9.88 -2.32 36.02
N ASN A 796 -9.08 -1.75 36.90
CA ASN A 796 -7.64 -1.62 36.72
C ASN A 796 -6.89 -2.80 37.36
N ILE A 797 -5.65 -3.02 36.90
CA ILE A 797 -4.72 -4.00 37.47
C ILE A 797 -3.50 -3.25 37.98
N LEU A 798 -3.23 -3.34 39.28
CA LEU A 798 -2.09 -2.71 39.95
C LEU A 798 -1.23 -3.81 40.56
N ASN A 799 0.03 -3.92 40.14
CA ASN A 799 1.04 -4.81 40.70
C ASN A 799 2.19 -3.96 41.24
N GLY A 800 2.45 -3.97 42.55
CA GLY A 800 3.55 -3.24 43.17
C GLY A 800 4.89 -3.81 42.73
N GLY A 801 5.20 -5.04 43.15
CA GLY A 801 6.41 -5.74 42.71
C GLY A 801 7.30 -6.09 43.87
N LYS A 802 8.54 -5.58 43.89
CA LYS A 802 9.42 -5.64 45.06
C LYS A 802 9.57 -4.24 45.63
N GLY A 803 9.49 -4.11 46.95
CA GLY A 803 9.58 -2.83 47.65
C GLY A 803 8.33 -2.60 48.48
N ASP A 804 8.32 -1.53 49.27
CA ASP A 804 7.16 -1.19 50.11
C ASP A 804 6.21 -0.30 49.32
N ASP A 805 5.20 -0.90 48.68
CA ASP A 805 4.41 -0.23 47.63
C ASP A 805 3.10 0.41 48.15
N VAL A 806 2.62 1.45 47.46
CA VAL A 806 1.33 2.10 47.72
C VAL A 806 0.41 1.96 46.52
N LEU A 807 -0.62 1.12 46.65
CA LEU A 807 -1.61 0.84 45.61
C LEU A 807 -2.96 1.49 45.95
N LEU A 808 -3.38 2.45 45.13
CA LEU A 808 -4.62 3.23 45.29
C LEU A 808 -5.61 2.92 44.15
N GLY A 809 -6.52 1.98 44.42
CA GLY A 809 -7.62 1.62 43.53
C GLY A 809 -8.78 2.63 43.49
N SER A 810 -9.71 2.41 42.56
CA SER A 810 -10.98 3.11 42.41
C SER A 810 -12.19 2.17 42.54
N PHE A 811 -12.56 1.42 41.49
CA PHE A 811 -13.78 0.61 41.45
C PHE A 811 -13.58 -0.77 40.81
N ASN A 812 -13.63 -1.83 41.62
CA ASN A 812 -13.51 -3.24 41.19
C ASN A 812 -12.14 -3.59 40.57
N ASP A 813 -11.08 -3.05 41.16
CA ASP A 813 -9.71 -3.26 40.68
C ASP A 813 -9.10 -4.56 41.23
N HIS A 814 -7.98 -4.96 40.65
CA HIS A 814 -7.10 -6.01 41.15
C HIS A 814 -5.80 -5.37 41.64
N LEU A 815 -5.55 -5.45 42.94
CA LEU A 815 -4.34 -4.94 43.58
C LEU A 815 -3.52 -6.13 44.09
N ASN A 816 -2.24 -6.13 43.77
CA ASN A 816 -1.26 -7.10 44.21
C ASN A 816 -0.02 -6.35 44.71
N GLY A 817 0.23 -6.36 46.02
CA GLY A 817 1.37 -5.67 46.63
C GLY A 817 2.69 -6.28 46.13
N GLY A 818 2.93 -7.55 46.46
CA GLY A 818 4.07 -8.29 45.95
C GLY A 818 5.01 -8.66 47.09
N ALA A 819 6.21 -8.10 47.11
CA ALA A 819 7.20 -8.38 48.13
C ALA A 819 7.67 -7.09 48.80
N GLY A 820 7.39 -6.94 50.09
CA GLY A 820 7.63 -5.74 50.87
C GLY A 820 6.42 -5.46 51.75
N ASP A 821 6.47 -4.39 52.55
CA ASP A 821 5.38 -4.02 53.44
C ASP A 821 4.41 -3.06 52.73
N ASP A 822 3.36 -3.62 52.11
CA ASP A 822 2.55 -2.88 51.13
C ASP A 822 1.31 -2.20 51.73
N ILE A 823 0.89 -1.07 51.14
CA ILE A 823 -0.37 -0.37 51.46
C ILE A 823 -1.35 -0.51 50.29
N LEU A 824 -2.41 -1.29 50.50
CA LEU A 824 -3.46 -1.51 49.49
C LEU A 824 -4.76 -0.80 49.89
N ASN A 825 -5.23 0.11 49.05
CA ASN A 825 -6.53 0.77 49.21
C ASN A 825 -7.45 0.44 48.04
N GLY A 826 -8.48 -0.38 48.30
CA GLY A 826 -9.42 -0.82 47.27
C GLY A 826 -10.39 0.24 46.76
N GLY A 827 -10.44 1.43 47.37
CA GLY A 827 -11.30 2.53 46.90
C GLY A 827 -12.79 2.33 47.16
N TYR A 828 -13.64 2.77 46.23
CA TYR A 828 -15.10 2.82 46.37
C TYR A 828 -15.81 1.51 45.98
N GLY A 829 -15.20 0.69 45.12
CA GLY A 829 -15.80 -0.54 44.57
C GLY A 829 -15.41 -1.83 45.30
N GLY A 830 -15.84 -2.98 44.77
CA GLY A 830 -15.53 -4.30 45.32
C GLY A 830 -14.23 -4.86 44.78
N SER A 831 -13.10 -4.25 45.15
CA SER A 831 -11.77 -4.61 44.63
C SER A 831 -11.20 -5.90 45.24
N THR A 832 -10.37 -6.61 44.49
CA THR A 832 -9.61 -7.77 44.95
C THR A 832 -8.21 -7.33 45.34
N MET A 833 -7.74 -7.71 46.52
CA MET A 833 -6.45 -7.32 47.08
C MET A 833 -5.67 -8.57 47.52
N THR A 834 -4.41 -8.64 47.11
CA THR A 834 -3.43 -9.66 47.52
C THR A 834 -2.23 -8.91 48.07
N GLY A 835 -1.85 -9.19 49.32
CA GLY A 835 -0.70 -8.52 49.95
C GLY A 835 0.61 -9.06 49.41
N GLY A 836 0.76 -10.39 49.43
CA GLY A 836 1.97 -11.06 49.01
C GLY A 836 2.86 -11.41 50.21
N SER A 837 4.12 -11.00 50.18
CA SER A 837 5.07 -11.27 51.26
C SER A 837 5.53 -9.98 51.93
N GLY A 838 5.24 -9.85 53.22
CA GLY A 838 5.60 -8.70 54.04
C GLY A 838 4.52 -8.45 55.08
N ASP A 839 4.61 -7.33 55.78
CA ASP A 839 3.64 -6.91 56.79
C ASP A 839 2.64 -5.90 56.18
N ASP A 840 1.67 -6.41 55.43
CA ASP A 840 0.77 -5.59 54.60
C ASP A 840 -0.36 -4.87 55.36
N PHE A 841 -0.74 -3.71 54.84
CA PHE A 841 -1.85 -2.87 55.30
C PHE A 841 -2.99 -2.80 54.29
N PHE A 842 -4.11 -3.46 54.60
CA PHE A 842 -5.32 -3.42 53.76
C PHE A 842 -6.30 -2.35 54.23
N ARG A 843 -6.43 -1.24 53.49
CA ARG A 843 -7.45 -0.21 53.74
C ARG A 843 -8.78 -0.64 53.12
N ILE A 844 -9.71 -1.10 53.98
CA ILE A 844 -11.02 -1.63 53.58
C ILE A 844 -12.17 -0.62 53.71
N ALA A 845 -11.90 0.56 54.27
CA ALA A 845 -12.80 1.71 54.30
C ALA A 845 -12.02 2.99 54.64
N ASP A 846 -12.30 4.09 53.93
CA ASP A 846 -11.68 5.39 54.17
C ASP A 846 -12.67 6.55 53.97
N GLY A 847 -13.26 7.04 55.06
CA GLY A 847 -14.26 8.11 55.04
C GLY A 847 -15.66 7.67 54.57
N PHE A 848 -15.75 6.56 53.84
CA PHE A 848 -17.00 5.96 53.34
C PHE A 848 -16.94 4.43 53.41
N VAL A 849 -18.11 3.80 53.31
CA VAL A 849 -18.26 2.34 53.18
C VAL A 849 -18.25 2.00 51.69
N PRO A 850 -17.50 0.98 51.23
CA PRO A 850 -17.46 0.64 49.81
C PRO A 850 -18.83 0.16 49.31
N PHE A 851 -19.12 0.37 48.02
CA PHE A 851 -20.41 -0.02 47.40
C PHE A 851 -20.59 -1.54 47.31
N ALA A 852 -19.47 -2.27 47.27
CA ALA A 852 -19.41 -3.72 47.34
C ALA A 852 -18.25 -4.11 48.26
N ALA A 853 -18.32 -5.29 48.88
CA ALA A 853 -17.25 -5.75 49.75
C ALA A 853 -15.96 -5.98 48.95
N HIS A 854 -14.83 -5.54 49.48
CA HIS A 854 -13.53 -5.94 48.95
C HIS A 854 -13.29 -7.45 49.18
N THR A 855 -12.42 -8.06 48.40
CA THR A 855 -11.96 -9.44 48.59
C THR A 855 -10.47 -9.41 48.90
N ILE A 856 -10.06 -9.97 50.04
CA ILE A 856 -8.64 -10.13 50.40
C ILE A 856 -8.30 -11.62 50.32
N THR A 857 -7.24 -11.95 49.57
CA THR A 857 -6.98 -13.32 49.11
C THR A 857 -6.05 -14.13 50.01
N ASP A 858 -5.16 -13.46 50.75
CA ASP A 858 -4.01 -14.10 51.43
C ASP A 858 -3.77 -13.66 52.89
N PHE A 859 -4.74 -12.97 53.51
CA PHE A 859 -4.57 -12.33 54.82
C PHE A 859 -3.91 -13.21 55.93
N ASN A 860 -2.81 -12.73 56.50
CA ASN A 860 -2.08 -13.34 57.63
C ASN A 860 -2.15 -12.49 58.92
N PHE A 861 -3.05 -12.88 59.81
CA PHE A 861 -3.33 -12.21 61.08
C PHE A 861 -2.15 -12.05 62.06
N ASN A 862 -1.00 -12.71 61.82
CA ASN A 862 0.16 -12.57 62.71
C ASN A 862 0.94 -11.27 62.48
N TYR A 863 0.84 -10.70 61.29
CA TYR A 863 1.68 -9.57 60.87
C TYR A 863 0.90 -8.48 60.13
N GLU A 864 -0.17 -8.85 59.42
CA GLU A 864 -0.95 -7.92 58.61
C GLU A 864 -2.13 -7.29 59.37
N VAL A 865 -2.58 -6.13 58.91
CA VAL A 865 -3.68 -5.38 59.53
C VAL A 865 -4.66 -4.79 58.51
N MET A 866 -5.92 -4.62 58.95
CA MET A 866 -6.96 -3.96 58.17
C MET A 866 -7.26 -2.55 58.70
N GLY A 867 -7.15 -1.55 57.84
CA GLY A 867 -7.46 -0.16 58.13
C GLY A 867 -8.94 0.19 57.90
N ILE A 868 -9.56 0.82 58.90
CA ILE A 868 -10.90 1.42 58.80
C ILE A 868 -10.82 2.87 59.28
N GLY A 869 -10.81 3.81 58.35
CA GLY A 869 -10.70 5.25 58.62
C GLY A 869 -12.01 6.01 58.38
N GLY A 870 -12.24 7.08 59.14
CA GLY A 870 -13.22 8.13 58.80
C GLY A 870 -14.70 7.78 59.00
N LEU A 871 -15.02 6.57 59.46
CA LEU A 871 -16.40 6.13 59.76
C LEU A 871 -16.84 6.43 61.20
N GLY A 872 -15.92 6.82 62.09
CA GLY A 872 -16.22 7.06 63.51
C GLY A 872 -16.66 5.81 64.27
N ILE A 873 -16.20 4.63 63.83
CA ILE A 873 -16.51 3.34 64.45
C ILE A 873 -15.32 2.76 65.21
N THR A 874 -15.59 1.77 66.04
CA THR A 874 -14.58 0.99 66.78
C THR A 874 -14.78 -0.50 66.48
N PHE A 875 -13.85 -1.35 66.95
CA PHE A 875 -13.97 -2.81 66.82
C PHE A 875 -15.33 -3.36 67.30
N SER A 876 -15.91 -2.76 68.35
CA SER A 876 -17.21 -3.19 68.88
C SER A 876 -18.40 -3.01 67.91
N ASN A 877 -18.21 -2.22 66.85
CA ASN A 877 -19.22 -1.97 65.82
C ASN A 877 -19.14 -2.96 64.64
N LEU A 878 -18.09 -3.78 64.56
CA LEU A 878 -17.91 -4.75 63.48
C LEU A 878 -18.75 -5.99 63.72
N THR A 879 -19.30 -6.53 62.63
CA THR A 879 -19.89 -7.87 62.56
C THR A 879 -18.98 -8.74 61.72
N ILE A 880 -18.37 -9.74 62.35
CA ILE A 880 -17.48 -10.72 61.72
C ILE A 880 -18.23 -12.06 61.67
N ALA A 881 -18.46 -12.59 60.47
CA ALA A 881 -19.26 -13.80 60.27
C ALA A 881 -18.53 -14.79 59.34
N GLN A 882 -18.49 -16.07 59.73
CA GLN A 882 -18.02 -17.14 58.86
C GLN A 882 -19.08 -17.45 57.78
N VAL A 883 -18.67 -17.48 56.51
CA VAL A 883 -19.50 -17.83 55.36
C VAL A 883 -18.77 -18.89 54.53
N GLY A 884 -19.14 -20.17 54.71
CA GLY A 884 -18.41 -21.26 54.07
C GLY A 884 -16.95 -21.34 54.56
N SER A 885 -15.99 -21.33 53.64
CA SER A 885 -14.55 -21.26 53.95
C SER A 885 -14.06 -19.85 54.30
N ASP A 886 -14.88 -18.82 54.06
CA ASP A 886 -14.44 -17.43 54.03
C ASP A 886 -15.00 -16.64 55.22
N THR A 887 -14.40 -15.49 55.52
CA THR A 887 -14.84 -14.60 56.61
C THR A 887 -15.36 -13.28 56.05
N ALA A 888 -16.62 -12.92 56.36
CA ALA A 888 -17.22 -11.65 55.99
C ALA A 888 -17.13 -10.63 57.13
N ILE A 889 -16.69 -9.41 56.81
CA ILE A 889 -16.57 -8.27 57.73
C ILE A 889 -17.56 -7.20 57.29
N SER A 890 -18.40 -6.74 58.22
CA SER A 890 -19.43 -5.74 57.95
C SER A 890 -19.54 -4.73 59.09
N ALA A 891 -19.97 -3.52 58.78
CA ALA A 891 -20.26 -2.46 59.75
C ALA A 891 -21.49 -1.67 59.29
N LEU A 892 -22.29 -1.16 60.23
CA LEU A 892 -23.47 -0.34 59.93
C LEU A 892 -24.49 -1.00 58.98
N GLY A 893 -24.51 -2.34 58.91
CA GLY A 893 -25.39 -3.11 58.02
C GLY A 893 -24.90 -3.23 56.58
N LEU A 894 -23.66 -2.82 56.29
CA LEU A 894 -23.02 -2.88 54.98
C LEU A 894 -21.73 -3.71 55.05
N ASN A 895 -21.39 -4.40 53.97
CA ASN A 895 -20.20 -5.24 53.90
C ASN A 895 -18.97 -4.38 53.59
N LEU A 896 -17.86 -4.62 54.31
CA LEU A 896 -16.59 -3.95 54.11
C LEU A 896 -15.63 -4.83 53.28
N ALA A 897 -15.43 -6.07 53.74
CA ALA A 897 -14.49 -6.99 53.12
C ALA A 897 -14.85 -8.46 53.34
N THR A 898 -14.35 -9.33 52.47
CA THR A 898 -14.36 -10.78 52.58
C THR A 898 -12.92 -11.30 52.56
N LEU A 899 -12.54 -12.10 53.55
CA LEU A 899 -11.24 -12.77 53.60
C LEU A 899 -11.41 -14.22 53.08
N THR A 900 -10.78 -14.56 51.97
CA THR A 900 -10.94 -15.88 51.36
C THR A 900 -10.19 -16.96 52.12
N GLY A 901 -10.80 -18.12 52.36
CA GLY A 901 -10.16 -19.23 53.06
C GLY A 901 -9.81 -18.98 54.54
N PHE A 902 -10.24 -17.85 55.11
CA PHE A 902 -9.87 -17.43 56.46
C PHE A 902 -10.92 -17.82 57.51
N GLN A 903 -10.49 -18.21 58.71
CA GLN A 903 -11.36 -18.57 59.83
C GLN A 903 -11.66 -17.36 60.74
N ALA A 904 -12.93 -17.00 60.85
CA ALA A 904 -13.41 -15.82 61.58
C ALA A 904 -12.98 -15.80 63.07
N SER A 905 -12.79 -16.98 63.68
CA SER A 905 -12.37 -17.11 65.08
C SER A 905 -10.94 -16.62 65.35
N ASN A 906 -10.14 -16.38 64.31
CA ASN A 906 -8.76 -15.95 64.44
C ASN A 906 -8.60 -14.41 64.42
N LEU A 907 -9.68 -13.67 64.15
CA LEU A 907 -9.65 -12.19 64.18
C LEU A 907 -9.94 -11.65 65.57
N ASP A 908 -9.16 -10.67 66.01
CA ASP A 908 -9.45 -9.83 67.17
C ASP A 908 -9.17 -8.35 66.89
N SER A 909 -9.28 -7.48 67.91
CA SER A 909 -9.11 -6.04 67.75
C SER A 909 -7.71 -5.60 67.32
N SER A 910 -6.68 -6.44 67.49
CA SER A 910 -5.31 -6.12 67.08
C SER A 910 -5.09 -6.21 65.57
N ASN A 911 -5.95 -6.94 64.85
CA ASN A 911 -5.91 -7.03 63.39
C ASN A 911 -6.53 -5.81 62.68
N PHE A 912 -6.99 -4.81 63.43
CA PHE A 912 -7.68 -3.64 62.89
C PHE A 912 -7.07 -2.35 63.41
N VAL A 913 -6.86 -1.41 62.48
CA VAL A 913 -6.47 -0.03 62.79
C VAL A 913 -7.65 0.88 62.50
N PHE A 914 -8.13 1.60 63.52
CA PHE A 914 -9.23 2.56 63.39
C PHE A 914 -8.67 3.99 63.43
N ALA A 915 -9.12 4.85 62.52
CA ALA A 915 -8.74 6.25 62.44
C ALA A 915 -9.94 7.20 62.40
#